data_AF-A0A817X0M8-F1
#
_entry.id   AF-A0A817X0M8-F1
#
_cell.length_a   1.000
_cell.length_b   1.000
_cell.length_c   1.000
_cell.angle_alpha   90.00
_cell.angle_beta   90.00
_cell.angle_gamma   90.00
#
_symmetry.space_group_name_H-M   'P 1'
#
loop_
_entity.id
_entity.type
_entity.pdbx_description
1 polymer ?
#
loop_
_entity_poly.entity_id
_entity_poly.type
_entity_poly.pdbx_seq_one_letter_code
_entity_poly.pdbx_strand_id
1 'polypeptide(L)'
;MANTVRCLMTNIVNNVILPPLQYGDANSDDSEVEQQTELTHEDNTIWRAVYDADKIAIDRLIDANPDLINERGAVGDCPIHLLFLGGTDTHLEIAQDLILRFPTIVTQTYNKSKYYGENILHIAIANRNPTMVEWLLSNDRLEPYRQQLLTARATGSFFKIGEVSYYGEVPLGFACCTDQWDIVEILLKYGADMDVTDSNGNTILHMLVICNLPEMYAKFKDRWIKQQNMSNSKKITDSKSTQPSKLWNRLNKDRLTPLTLSADLGQAKMLSWLLDERKRTQWSYATITCALHPLNQLDIDIHQDRKQRPLSVLEIMIKKNNADLINPTIVSLIDKKWKSFAYPLFVRRFLITFIYLLVFLATTMLRQPRSEKTVNELDKKTGITNGKNSSGFEHLLYTIGHTIVIIGATCQCAYEVHDIRRLGFWNYWKIKGSIFLENWLTCSFCFCIFTLEILRLFGIQQYETQILAFASLIGWSNMFYFIMPFHFTGPFVIMIYKMFFHDVLRFFIIYLIFLMGFAQSFFILFNEYGLQGYMSSIKQCFLGLLGDFDLDYYIKGEYPLTSVILLIFYIVLITILLLNLLIAMMGDTYAEVKRSAKKLWHLERARIAFRIENSLPRSKRLFRFKKYWVNIKREREHGPERYMQVVEKVNNKQFQLTDDEANDD
;
A
#
# COMPACT_ATOMS: atom_id res chain seq x y z
N MET A 1 -11.88 9.88 38.10
CA MET A 1 -12.15 9.13 36.85
C MET A 1 -11.07 9.30 35.76
N ALA A 2 -10.54 10.51 35.47
CA ALA A 2 -9.58 10.71 34.37
C ALA A 2 -8.29 9.86 34.43
N ASN A 3 -7.81 9.46 35.61
CA ASN A 3 -6.60 8.63 35.76
C ASN A 3 -6.85 7.14 35.96
N THR A 4 -8.04 6.71 36.42
CA THR A 4 -8.36 5.29 36.68
C THR A 4 -9.15 4.67 35.53
N VAL A 5 -10.04 5.44 34.88
CA VAL A 5 -10.58 5.11 33.56
C VAL A 5 -9.51 5.29 32.49
N ARG A 6 -8.58 6.27 32.63
CA ARG A 6 -7.28 6.14 31.94
C ARG A 6 -6.60 4.87 32.34
N CYS A 7 -6.27 4.56 33.59
CA CYS A 7 -5.43 3.40 33.92
C CYS A 7 -6.03 2.04 33.48
N LEU A 8 -7.36 1.86 33.52
CA LEU A 8 -8.04 0.68 32.98
C LEU A 8 -8.09 0.69 31.45
N MET A 9 -8.40 1.82 30.79
CA MET A 9 -8.27 1.94 29.33
C MET A 9 -6.81 1.85 28.88
N THR A 10 -5.85 2.29 29.69
CA THR A 10 -4.41 2.25 29.44
C THR A 10 -3.89 0.85 29.71
N ASN A 11 -4.45 0.06 30.64
CA ASN A 11 -4.08 -1.35 30.81
C ASN A 11 -4.70 -2.26 29.73
N ILE A 12 -5.87 -1.91 29.19
CA ILE A 12 -6.44 -2.54 27.98
C ILE A 12 -5.64 -2.14 26.73
N VAL A 13 -5.11 -0.92 26.68
CA VAL A 13 -4.28 -0.39 25.57
C VAL A 13 -2.78 -0.77 25.68
N ASN A 14 -2.23 -0.98 26.87
CA ASN A 14 -0.79 -1.19 27.09
C ASN A 14 -0.29 -2.58 26.73
N ASN A 15 -1.18 -3.55 26.50
CA ASN A 15 -0.80 -4.91 26.07
C ASN A 15 -1.16 -5.22 24.62
N VAL A 16 -1.63 -4.24 23.84
CA VAL A 16 -1.90 -4.41 22.42
C VAL A 16 -1.17 -3.32 21.65
N ILE A 17 -0.13 -3.73 20.91
CA ILE A 17 0.60 -2.85 19.99
C ILE A 17 -0.36 -2.49 18.84
N LEU A 18 -1.09 -1.38 18.98
CA LEU A 18 -1.78 -0.72 17.89
C LEU A 18 -1.02 0.58 17.49
N PRO A 19 -1.02 0.96 16.20
CA PRO A 19 -0.27 2.09 15.70
C PRO A 19 -0.79 3.42 16.30
N PRO A 20 0.06 4.47 16.33
CA PRO A 20 -0.31 5.74 16.93
C PRO A 20 -1.44 6.39 16.10
N LEU A 21 -2.60 6.61 16.72
CA LEU A 21 -3.68 7.40 16.12
C LEU A 21 -3.55 8.86 16.52
N GLN A 22 -3.66 9.73 15.50
CA GLN A 22 -3.83 11.17 15.66
C GLN A 22 -5.18 11.43 16.34
N TYR A 23 -5.18 12.17 17.44
CA TYR A 23 -6.38 12.66 18.09
C TYR A 23 -7.17 13.53 17.10
N GLY A 24 -8.32 13.03 16.65
CA GLY A 24 -9.35 13.83 15.98
C GLY A 24 -10.16 14.62 17.02
N ASP A 25 -10.60 15.81 16.62
CA ASP A 25 -11.14 16.86 17.50
C ASP A 25 -12.23 16.40 18.49
N ALA A 26 -11.98 16.70 19.76
CA ALA A 26 -12.90 16.52 20.89
C ALA A 26 -14.02 17.57 20.84
N ASN A 27 -15.21 17.25 20.30
CA ASN A 27 -16.32 18.21 20.29
C ASN A 27 -17.71 17.51 20.26
N SER A 28 -18.08 16.84 21.35
CA SER A 28 -19.46 16.62 21.88
C SER A 28 -19.52 15.41 22.83
N ASP A 29 -18.71 14.39 22.53
CA ASP A 29 -18.88 13.01 23.04
C ASP A 29 -18.11 12.70 24.34
N ASP A 30 -17.27 13.61 24.81
CA ASP A 30 -16.65 13.54 26.14
C ASP A 30 -17.62 14.02 27.23
N SER A 31 -18.61 14.85 26.87
CA SER A 31 -19.60 15.37 27.82
C SER A 31 -20.51 14.28 28.40
N GLU A 32 -20.86 13.25 27.63
CA GLU A 32 -21.73 12.15 28.11
C GLU A 32 -21.00 11.26 29.13
N VAL A 33 -19.68 11.07 28.96
CA VAL A 33 -18.87 10.28 29.91
C VAL A 33 -18.63 11.08 31.19
N GLU A 34 -18.41 12.38 31.07
CA GLU A 34 -18.32 13.29 32.23
C GLU A 34 -19.64 13.32 33.02
N GLN A 35 -20.79 13.44 32.35
CA GLN A 35 -22.10 13.35 33.00
C GLN A 35 -22.33 12.03 33.73
N GLN A 36 -21.89 10.90 33.15
CA GLN A 36 -21.97 9.61 33.84
C GLN A 36 -21.07 9.55 35.07
N THR A 37 -19.92 10.22 35.02
CA THR A 37 -19.03 10.35 36.18
C THR A 37 -19.71 11.13 37.30
N GLU A 38 -20.39 12.23 36.97
CA GLU A 38 -21.12 13.05 37.93
C GLU A 38 -22.24 12.25 38.61
N LEU A 39 -23.02 11.49 37.83
CA LEU A 39 -24.08 10.60 38.35
C LEU A 39 -23.56 9.56 39.36
N THR A 40 -22.35 9.03 39.16
CA THR A 40 -21.74 8.09 40.12
C THR A 40 -21.29 8.73 41.43
N HIS A 41 -21.14 10.06 41.46
CA HIS A 41 -20.75 10.81 42.65
C HIS A 41 -21.94 11.38 43.42
N GLU A 42 -23.14 11.42 42.83
CA GLU A 42 -24.36 11.89 43.50
C GLU A 42 -24.80 10.97 44.65
N ASP A 43 -25.06 11.57 45.83
CA ASP A 43 -25.49 10.87 47.04
C ASP A 43 -26.90 10.25 46.89
N ASN A 44 -27.13 9.09 47.50
CA ASN A 44 -28.40 8.33 47.50
C ASN A 44 -28.88 7.81 46.13
N THR A 45 -28.02 7.75 45.12
CA THR A 45 -28.34 7.12 43.83
C THR A 45 -27.94 5.65 43.81
N ILE A 46 -28.63 4.84 42.99
CA ILE A 46 -28.22 3.44 42.73
C ILE A 46 -26.82 3.39 42.11
N TRP A 47 -26.46 4.41 41.32
CA TRP A 47 -25.17 4.53 40.64
C TRP A 47 -23.99 4.59 41.60
N ARG A 48 -24.11 5.35 42.69
CA ARG A 48 -23.07 5.42 43.72
C ARG A 48 -22.95 4.13 44.52
N ALA A 49 -24.09 3.54 44.92
CA ALA A 49 -24.11 2.27 45.65
C ALA A 49 -23.45 1.14 44.84
N VAL A 50 -23.69 1.13 43.52
CA VAL A 50 -23.06 0.20 42.57
C VAL A 50 -21.57 0.50 42.36
N TYR A 51 -21.19 1.78 42.27
CA TYR A 51 -19.78 2.19 42.13
C TYR A 51 -18.94 1.82 43.36
N ASP A 52 -19.49 1.95 44.56
CA ASP A 52 -18.83 1.60 45.82
C ASP A 52 -18.92 0.08 46.13
N ALA A 53 -19.66 -0.69 45.32
CA ALA A 53 -20.01 -2.09 45.56
C ALA A 53 -20.58 -2.38 46.96
N ASP A 54 -21.41 -1.47 47.47
CA ASP A 54 -22.14 -1.69 48.72
C ASP A 54 -23.38 -2.53 48.48
N LYS A 55 -23.24 -3.85 48.65
CA LYS A 55 -24.34 -4.81 48.51
C LYS A 55 -25.57 -4.44 49.34
N ILE A 56 -25.38 -3.97 50.58
CA ILE A 56 -26.49 -3.69 51.50
C ILE A 56 -27.29 -2.47 51.02
N ALA A 57 -26.60 -1.44 50.55
CA ALA A 57 -27.25 -0.27 49.96
C ALA A 57 -28.01 -0.63 48.67
N ILE A 58 -27.40 -1.45 47.80
CA ILE A 58 -28.02 -1.91 46.55
C ILE A 58 -29.30 -2.71 46.84
N ASP A 59 -29.25 -3.70 47.74
CA ASP A 59 -30.40 -4.54 48.07
C ASP A 59 -31.55 -3.71 48.65
N ARG A 60 -31.26 -2.75 49.55
CA ARG A 60 -32.29 -1.84 50.09
C ARG A 60 -32.96 -0.99 49.03
N LEU A 61 -32.18 -0.45 48.08
CA LEU A 61 -32.71 0.40 47.02
C LEU A 61 -33.56 -0.39 46.02
N ILE A 62 -33.11 -1.60 45.66
CA ILE A 62 -33.83 -2.49 44.75
C ILE A 62 -35.10 -3.05 45.39
N ASP A 63 -35.06 -3.38 46.69
CA ASP A 63 -36.25 -3.82 47.44
C ASP A 63 -37.30 -2.70 47.54
N ALA A 64 -36.86 -1.44 47.62
CA ALA A 64 -37.73 -0.28 47.64
C ALA A 64 -38.33 0.04 46.25
N ASN A 65 -37.53 -0.10 45.18
CA ASN A 65 -37.98 0.10 43.81
C ASN A 65 -37.24 -0.81 42.82
N PRO A 66 -37.85 -1.94 42.40
CA PRO A 66 -37.26 -2.88 41.45
C PRO A 66 -36.95 -2.29 40.07
N ASP A 67 -37.61 -1.19 39.67
CA ASP A 67 -37.42 -0.57 38.36
C ASP A 67 -36.07 0.16 38.23
N LEU A 68 -35.43 0.51 39.35
CA LEU A 68 -34.10 1.13 39.39
C LEU A 68 -33.03 0.29 38.69
N ILE A 69 -33.24 -1.04 38.60
CA ILE A 69 -32.31 -1.93 37.92
C ILE A 69 -32.23 -1.70 36.41
N ASN A 70 -33.28 -1.09 35.83
CA ASN A 70 -33.37 -0.71 34.43
C ASN A 70 -33.09 0.78 34.20
N GLU A 71 -32.71 1.52 35.24
CA GLU A 71 -32.32 2.92 35.12
C GLU A 71 -31.17 3.07 34.11
N ARG A 72 -31.24 4.12 33.30
CA ARG A 72 -30.28 4.38 32.23
C ARG A 72 -29.42 5.58 32.55
N GLY A 73 -28.11 5.38 32.51
CA GLY A 73 -27.13 6.44 32.68
C GLY A 73 -27.02 7.33 31.44
N ALA A 74 -26.16 8.35 31.51
CA ALA A 74 -25.91 9.31 30.44
C ALA A 74 -25.37 8.62 29.16
N VAL A 75 -24.60 7.55 29.34
CA VAL A 75 -24.03 6.72 28.25
C VAL A 75 -24.97 5.59 27.83
N GLY A 76 -26.14 5.47 28.47
CA GLY A 76 -27.11 4.42 28.17
C GLY A 76 -26.79 3.07 28.78
N ASP A 77 -25.89 3.04 29.75
CA ASP A 77 -25.56 1.89 30.59
C ASP A 77 -26.69 1.59 31.60
N CYS A 78 -26.55 0.45 32.27
CA CYS A 78 -27.44 0.00 33.34
C CYS A 78 -26.57 -0.29 34.57
N PRO A 79 -27.13 -0.32 35.77
CA PRO A 79 -26.40 -0.69 36.99
C PRO A 79 -25.53 -1.95 36.84
N ILE A 80 -26.03 -2.97 36.12
CA ILE A 80 -25.26 -4.20 35.86
C ILE A 80 -24.02 -3.99 34.99
N HIS A 81 -24.06 -3.08 34.02
CA HIS A 81 -22.92 -2.78 33.16
C HIS A 81 -21.79 -2.16 33.99
N LEU A 82 -22.13 -1.34 34.98
CA LEU A 82 -21.17 -0.68 35.87
C LEU A 82 -20.56 -1.68 36.88
N LEU A 83 -21.34 -2.65 37.38
CA LEU A 83 -20.82 -3.78 38.18
C LEU A 83 -19.79 -4.61 37.38
N PHE A 84 -20.11 -4.93 36.13
CA PHE A 84 -19.17 -5.64 35.26
C PHE A 84 -17.95 -4.78 34.94
N LEU A 85 -18.10 -3.46 34.75
CA LEU A 85 -16.98 -2.55 34.49
C LEU A 85 -16.04 -2.42 35.69
N GLY A 86 -16.57 -2.46 36.92
CA GLY A 86 -15.78 -2.40 38.15
C GLY A 86 -14.83 -3.58 38.32
N GLY A 87 -15.20 -4.76 37.81
CA GLY A 87 -14.31 -5.90 37.58
C GLY A 87 -13.67 -6.55 38.82
N THR A 88 -13.89 -6.04 40.03
CA THR A 88 -13.42 -6.65 41.27
C THR A 88 -14.32 -7.81 41.69
N ASP A 89 -13.79 -8.74 42.50
CA ASP A 89 -14.53 -9.93 42.93
C ASP A 89 -15.83 -9.57 43.65
N THR A 90 -15.84 -8.50 44.45
CA THR A 90 -17.05 -8.04 45.16
C THR A 90 -18.14 -7.54 44.20
N HIS A 91 -17.76 -6.78 43.16
CA HIS A 91 -18.71 -6.31 42.15
C HIS A 91 -19.31 -7.48 41.36
N LEU A 92 -18.48 -8.48 41.07
CA LEU A 92 -18.88 -9.68 40.32
C LEU A 92 -19.80 -10.59 41.15
N GLU A 93 -19.55 -10.77 42.45
CA GLU A 93 -20.44 -11.50 43.35
C GLU A 93 -21.82 -10.82 43.47
N ILE A 94 -21.84 -9.49 43.60
CA ILE A 94 -23.08 -8.71 43.61
C ILE A 94 -23.81 -8.86 42.27
N ALA A 95 -23.09 -8.79 41.15
CA ALA A 95 -23.67 -8.98 39.82
C ALA A 95 -24.31 -10.38 39.66
N GLN A 96 -23.66 -11.43 40.17
CA GLN A 96 -24.22 -12.79 40.15
C GLN A 96 -25.53 -12.89 40.94
N ASP A 97 -25.58 -12.30 42.13
CA ASP A 97 -26.78 -12.29 42.98
C ASP A 97 -27.95 -11.56 42.30
N LEU A 98 -27.68 -10.39 41.73
CA LEU A 98 -28.68 -9.61 40.99
C LEU A 98 -29.19 -10.33 39.73
N ILE A 99 -28.31 -11.01 38.99
CA ILE A 99 -28.70 -11.80 37.80
C ILE A 99 -29.57 -12.99 38.19
N LEU A 100 -29.27 -13.65 39.32
CA LEU A 100 -30.09 -14.76 39.83
C LEU A 100 -31.47 -14.30 40.28
N ARG A 101 -31.58 -13.07 40.78
CA ARG A 101 -32.82 -12.43 41.23
C ARG A 101 -33.65 -11.87 40.08
N PHE A 102 -33.01 -11.28 39.07
CA PHE A 102 -33.64 -10.68 37.88
C PHE A 102 -32.97 -11.16 36.57
N PRO A 103 -33.29 -12.37 36.07
CA PRO A 103 -32.60 -12.96 34.90
C PRO A 103 -32.70 -12.15 33.61
N THR A 104 -33.75 -11.34 33.45
CA THR A 104 -33.98 -10.51 32.25
C THR A 104 -32.92 -9.42 32.06
N ILE A 105 -32.22 -9.02 33.13
CA ILE A 105 -31.23 -7.94 33.10
C ILE A 105 -30.04 -8.24 32.18
N VAL A 106 -29.75 -9.52 31.97
CA VAL A 106 -28.65 -10.03 31.16
C VAL A 106 -28.81 -9.65 29.67
N THR A 107 -30.04 -9.36 29.25
CA THR A 107 -30.35 -8.99 27.86
C THR A 107 -30.11 -7.51 27.55
N GLN A 108 -29.84 -6.70 28.57
CA GLN A 108 -29.65 -5.26 28.41
C GLN A 108 -28.36 -4.97 27.65
N THR A 109 -28.42 -3.97 26.79
CA THR A 109 -27.28 -3.43 26.05
C THR A 109 -27.24 -1.92 26.15
N TYR A 110 -26.06 -1.34 25.88
CA TYR A 110 -25.91 0.10 25.78
C TYR A 110 -26.80 0.66 24.65
N ASN A 111 -27.54 1.73 24.94
CA ASN A 111 -28.52 2.30 24.01
C ASN A 111 -28.10 3.63 23.35
N LYS A 112 -27.00 4.26 23.79
CA LYS A 112 -26.48 5.50 23.21
C LYS A 112 -25.45 5.26 22.12
N SER A 113 -25.22 6.28 21.30
CA SER A 113 -24.39 6.24 20.08
C SER A 113 -22.98 5.70 20.31
N LYS A 114 -22.33 5.99 21.44
CA LYS A 114 -20.91 5.67 21.70
C LYS A 114 -20.64 4.17 21.80
N TYR A 115 -21.36 3.49 22.70
CA TYR A 115 -21.18 2.05 22.99
C TYR A 115 -22.38 1.20 22.54
N TYR A 116 -23.23 1.74 21.67
CA TYR A 116 -24.46 1.10 21.22
C TYR A 116 -24.32 -0.40 20.95
N GLY A 117 -25.17 -1.21 21.60
CA GLY A 117 -25.24 -2.66 21.41
C GLY A 117 -24.19 -3.48 22.16
N GLU A 118 -23.27 -2.86 22.90
CA GLU A 118 -22.39 -3.55 23.84
C GLU A 118 -23.22 -4.21 24.97
N ASN A 119 -22.85 -5.43 25.36
CA ASN A 119 -23.53 -6.21 26.39
C ASN A 119 -22.56 -6.59 27.51
N ILE A 120 -23.08 -7.14 28.62
CA ILE A 120 -22.24 -7.57 29.76
C ILE A 120 -21.19 -8.63 29.40
N LEU A 121 -21.45 -9.46 28.37
CA LEU A 121 -20.51 -10.47 27.89
C LEU A 121 -19.30 -9.82 27.20
N HIS A 122 -19.49 -8.76 26.41
CA HIS A 122 -18.39 -7.98 25.83
C HIS A 122 -17.48 -7.41 26.92
N ILE A 123 -18.06 -6.85 27.99
CA ILE A 123 -17.32 -6.28 29.13
C ILE A 123 -16.56 -7.38 29.90
N ALA A 124 -17.21 -8.52 30.17
CA ALA A 124 -16.56 -9.65 30.85
C ALA A 124 -15.34 -10.17 30.07
N ILE A 125 -15.44 -10.21 28.74
CA ILE A 125 -14.33 -10.56 27.85
C ILE A 125 -13.24 -9.49 27.87
N ALA A 126 -13.61 -8.20 27.84
CA ALA A 126 -12.65 -7.11 27.93
C ALA A 126 -11.85 -7.14 29.26
N ASN A 127 -12.49 -7.53 30.35
CA ASN A 127 -11.87 -7.71 31.67
C ASN A 127 -11.02 -8.97 31.82
N ARG A 128 -10.96 -9.83 30.79
CA ARG A 128 -10.19 -11.09 30.78
C ARG A 128 -10.55 -12.07 31.89
N ASN A 129 -11.84 -12.16 32.24
CA ASN A 129 -12.31 -13.05 33.30
C ASN A 129 -13.02 -14.30 32.72
N PRO A 130 -12.31 -15.43 32.51
CA PRO A 130 -12.91 -16.64 31.92
C PRO A 130 -13.92 -17.31 32.87
N THR A 131 -13.74 -17.22 34.19
CA THR A 131 -14.65 -17.87 35.15
C THR A 131 -16.02 -17.21 35.13
N MET A 132 -16.07 -15.87 35.03
CA MET A 132 -17.31 -15.13 34.87
C MET A 132 -18.00 -15.43 33.53
N VAL A 133 -17.23 -15.52 32.45
CA VAL A 133 -17.77 -15.88 31.13
C VAL A 133 -18.36 -17.29 31.14
N GLU A 134 -17.66 -18.27 31.73
CA GLU A 134 -18.20 -19.63 31.87
C GLU A 134 -19.43 -19.65 32.78
N TRP A 135 -19.46 -18.87 33.86
CA TRP A 135 -20.62 -18.77 34.75
C TRP A 135 -21.85 -18.23 34.01
N LEU A 136 -21.72 -17.14 33.26
CA LEU A 136 -22.81 -16.54 32.49
C LEU A 136 -23.42 -17.50 31.46
N LEU A 137 -22.60 -18.38 30.88
CA LEU A 137 -23.02 -19.28 29.81
C LEU A 137 -23.47 -20.66 30.33
N SER A 138 -22.89 -21.14 31.43
CA SER A 138 -23.20 -22.46 32.02
C SER A 138 -24.46 -22.47 32.86
N ASN A 139 -24.88 -21.33 33.41
CA ASN A 139 -25.99 -21.26 34.34
C ASN A 139 -27.34 -21.61 33.68
N ASP A 140 -28.02 -22.64 34.19
CA ASP A 140 -29.29 -23.15 33.65
C ASP A 140 -30.40 -22.09 33.62
N ARG A 141 -30.41 -21.16 34.58
CA ARG A 141 -31.41 -20.07 34.61
C ARG A 141 -31.26 -19.08 33.45
N LEU A 142 -30.08 -19.04 32.82
CA LEU A 142 -29.75 -18.11 31.73
C LEU A 142 -29.79 -18.78 30.35
N GLU A 143 -30.11 -20.08 30.28
CA GLU A 143 -30.22 -20.85 29.04
C GLU A 143 -31.07 -20.14 27.96
N PRO A 144 -32.25 -19.56 28.27
CA PRO A 144 -33.07 -18.86 27.28
C PRO A 144 -32.41 -17.61 26.68
N TYR A 145 -31.52 -16.95 27.44
CA TYR A 145 -30.87 -15.70 27.06
C TYR A 145 -29.48 -15.91 26.45
N ARG A 146 -28.91 -17.11 26.57
CA ARG A 146 -27.56 -17.45 26.10
C ARG A 146 -27.34 -17.08 24.63
N GLN A 147 -28.28 -17.43 23.75
CA GLN A 147 -28.14 -17.13 22.33
C GLN A 147 -28.15 -15.62 22.05
N GLN A 148 -28.96 -14.85 22.79
CA GLN A 148 -29.01 -13.40 22.67
C GLN A 148 -27.69 -12.76 23.14
N LEU A 149 -27.10 -13.26 24.22
CA LEU A 149 -25.78 -12.82 24.68
C LEU A 149 -24.69 -13.06 23.62
N LEU A 150 -24.67 -14.26 23.03
CA LEU A 150 -23.66 -14.66 22.04
C LEU A 150 -23.80 -13.94 20.70
N THR A 151 -25.01 -13.48 20.35
CA THR A 151 -25.31 -12.86 19.05
C THR A 151 -25.44 -11.34 19.10
N ALA A 152 -25.37 -10.73 20.29
CA ALA A 152 -25.38 -9.28 20.45
C ALA A 152 -24.24 -8.62 19.67
N ARG A 153 -24.51 -7.42 19.15
CA ARG A 153 -23.59 -6.69 18.27
C ARG A 153 -23.30 -5.30 18.80
N ALA A 154 -22.07 -5.06 19.21
CA ALA A 154 -21.55 -3.74 19.57
C ALA A 154 -21.26 -2.93 18.29
N THR A 155 -22.16 -2.01 17.93
CA THR A 155 -22.11 -1.20 16.68
C THR A 155 -21.97 0.30 16.93
N GLY A 156 -21.75 0.70 18.19
CA GLY A 156 -21.52 2.08 18.58
C GLY A 156 -20.33 2.74 17.88
N SER A 157 -20.28 4.08 17.90
CA SER A 157 -19.22 4.85 17.24
C SER A 157 -17.82 4.45 17.71
N PHE A 158 -17.66 4.09 18.99
CA PHE A 158 -16.40 3.60 19.55
C PHE A 158 -15.88 2.34 18.83
N PHE A 159 -16.79 1.50 18.33
CA PHE A 159 -16.50 0.22 17.70
C PHE A 159 -16.42 0.26 16.16
N LYS A 160 -16.46 1.45 15.54
CA LYS A 160 -16.41 1.58 14.08
C LYS A 160 -14.98 1.49 13.53
N ILE A 161 -14.88 1.18 12.24
CA ILE A 161 -13.59 1.11 11.54
C ILE A 161 -12.93 2.49 11.51
N GLY A 162 -11.66 2.57 11.90
CA GLY A 162 -10.88 3.82 11.95
C GLY A 162 -10.97 4.58 13.28
N GLU A 163 -11.82 4.12 14.20
CA GLU A 163 -11.96 4.65 15.56
C GLU A 163 -11.06 3.88 16.54
N VAL A 164 -11.18 4.22 17.84
CA VAL A 164 -10.28 3.76 18.92
C VAL A 164 -10.17 2.22 18.99
N SER A 165 -11.24 1.46 18.74
CA SER A 165 -11.21 0.01 18.95
C SER A 165 -12.18 -0.74 18.05
N TYR A 166 -11.66 -1.58 17.14
CA TYR A 166 -12.47 -2.35 16.21
C TYR A 166 -12.33 -3.86 16.46
N TYR A 167 -13.39 -4.48 17.00
CA TYR A 167 -13.38 -5.88 17.50
C TYR A 167 -14.40 -6.82 16.84
N GLY A 168 -15.00 -6.42 15.71
CA GLY A 168 -15.85 -7.32 14.93
C GLY A 168 -17.25 -7.55 15.51
N GLU A 169 -17.74 -6.59 16.32
CA GLU A 169 -19.10 -6.47 16.89
C GLU A 169 -19.58 -7.57 17.84
N VAL A 170 -19.15 -8.81 17.66
CA VAL A 170 -19.68 -10.00 18.33
C VAL A 170 -18.75 -10.42 19.47
N PRO A 171 -19.24 -10.99 20.59
CA PRO A 171 -18.40 -11.41 21.72
C PRO A 171 -17.25 -12.36 21.31
N LEU A 172 -17.51 -13.28 20.39
CA LEU A 172 -16.47 -14.16 19.84
C LEU A 172 -15.37 -13.38 19.10
N GLY A 173 -15.74 -12.31 18.38
CA GLY A 173 -14.80 -11.38 17.76
C GLY A 173 -13.93 -10.67 18.80
N PHE A 174 -14.52 -10.17 19.89
CA PHE A 174 -13.79 -9.53 20.99
C PHE A 174 -12.77 -10.47 21.63
N ALA A 175 -13.16 -11.71 21.94
CA ALA A 175 -12.24 -12.69 22.53
C ALA A 175 -11.07 -13.02 21.60
N CYS A 176 -11.34 -13.14 20.29
CA CYS A 176 -10.31 -13.34 19.27
C CYS A 176 -9.38 -12.13 19.09
N CYS A 177 -9.92 -10.91 19.06
CA CYS A 177 -9.13 -9.68 18.90
C CYS A 177 -8.27 -9.35 20.12
N THR A 178 -8.69 -9.78 21.31
CA THR A 178 -7.96 -9.57 22.57
C THR A 178 -6.97 -10.70 22.92
N ASP A 179 -6.80 -11.67 22.01
CA ASP A 179 -5.89 -12.82 22.12
C ASP A 179 -6.19 -13.76 23.30
N GLN A 180 -7.47 -14.07 23.56
CA GLN A 180 -7.91 -14.86 24.70
C GLN A 180 -8.45 -16.23 24.28
N TRP A 181 -7.57 -17.22 24.09
CA TRP A 181 -7.97 -18.54 23.59
C TRP A 181 -8.91 -19.29 24.53
N ASP A 182 -8.70 -19.20 25.84
CA ASP A 182 -9.51 -19.91 26.84
C ASP A 182 -10.99 -19.48 26.76
N ILE A 183 -11.22 -18.17 26.62
CA ILE A 183 -12.56 -17.60 26.43
C ILE A 183 -13.15 -18.03 25.09
N VAL A 184 -12.35 -18.06 24.01
CA VAL A 184 -12.79 -18.56 22.70
C VAL A 184 -13.28 -20.01 22.81
N GLU A 185 -12.56 -20.88 23.52
CA GLU A 185 -12.99 -22.28 23.72
C GLU A 185 -14.31 -22.37 24.50
N ILE A 186 -14.46 -21.57 25.56
CA ILE A 186 -15.70 -21.49 26.34
C ILE A 186 -16.87 -21.04 25.44
N LEU A 187 -16.71 -19.96 24.68
CA LEU A 187 -17.75 -19.45 23.78
C LEU A 187 -18.16 -20.51 22.73
N LEU A 188 -17.18 -21.21 22.15
CA LEU A 188 -17.45 -22.27 21.17
C LEU A 188 -18.11 -23.50 21.79
N LYS A 189 -17.78 -23.86 23.03
CA LYS A 189 -18.43 -24.94 23.79
C LYS A 189 -19.92 -24.67 24.00
N TYR A 190 -20.29 -23.40 24.23
CA TYR A 190 -21.68 -22.98 24.48
C TYR A 190 -22.44 -22.54 23.22
N GLY A 191 -21.91 -22.79 22.01
CA GLY A 191 -22.66 -22.64 20.76
C GLY A 191 -22.46 -21.32 20.01
N ALA A 192 -21.38 -20.58 20.28
CA ALA A 192 -21.03 -19.41 19.48
C ALA A 192 -20.79 -19.77 18.00
N ASP A 193 -21.39 -19.01 17.08
CA ASP A 193 -21.22 -19.22 15.64
C ASP A 193 -19.87 -18.68 15.16
N MET A 194 -19.05 -19.56 14.58
CA MET A 194 -17.75 -19.19 14.00
C MET A 194 -17.85 -18.53 12.63
N ASP A 195 -18.97 -18.73 11.93
CA ASP A 195 -19.19 -18.24 10.57
C ASP A 195 -19.80 -16.83 10.55
N VAL A 196 -19.94 -16.22 11.74
CA VAL A 196 -20.49 -14.89 11.93
C VAL A 196 -19.67 -13.82 11.21
N THR A 197 -20.38 -12.81 10.71
CA THR A 197 -19.80 -11.64 10.05
C THR A 197 -20.31 -10.37 10.70
N ASP A 198 -19.46 -9.36 10.77
CA ASP A 198 -19.82 -8.03 11.26
C ASP A 198 -20.60 -7.22 10.20
N SER A 199 -20.93 -5.96 10.50
CA SER A 199 -21.60 -5.06 9.55
C SER A 199 -20.76 -4.75 8.31
N ASN A 200 -19.45 -5.01 8.29
CA ASN A 200 -18.57 -4.84 7.13
C ASN A 200 -18.41 -6.15 6.32
N GLY A 201 -19.08 -7.23 6.73
CA GLY A 201 -18.92 -8.55 6.12
C GLY A 201 -17.58 -9.22 6.45
N ASN A 202 -16.82 -8.67 7.40
CA ASN A 202 -15.60 -9.27 7.89
C ASN A 202 -15.95 -10.48 8.77
N THR A 203 -15.34 -11.62 8.45
CA THR A 203 -15.35 -12.80 9.31
C THR A 203 -14.33 -12.63 10.45
N ILE A 204 -14.37 -13.49 11.46
CA ILE A 204 -13.37 -13.50 12.54
C ILE A 204 -11.93 -13.61 12.00
N LEU A 205 -11.71 -14.36 10.92
CA LEU A 205 -10.39 -14.44 10.28
C LEU A 205 -9.94 -13.10 9.67
N HIS A 206 -10.85 -12.27 9.16
CA HIS A 206 -10.52 -10.91 8.72
C HIS A 206 -10.13 -10.05 9.92
N MET A 207 -10.84 -10.18 11.05
CA MET A 207 -10.54 -9.43 12.28
C MET A 207 -9.18 -9.80 12.87
N LEU A 208 -8.81 -11.09 12.88
CA LEU A 208 -7.50 -11.55 13.32
C LEU A 208 -6.36 -11.05 12.43
N VAL A 209 -6.63 -10.89 11.13
CA VAL A 209 -5.70 -10.20 10.22
C VAL A 209 -5.58 -8.73 10.60
N ILE A 210 -6.69 -8.02 10.82
CA ILE A 210 -6.66 -6.60 11.22
C ILE A 210 -5.84 -6.41 12.51
N CYS A 211 -6.02 -7.29 13.50
CA CYS A 211 -5.28 -7.27 14.75
C CYS A 211 -3.84 -7.80 14.66
N ASN A 212 -3.43 -8.34 13.51
CA ASN A 212 -2.10 -8.90 13.26
C ASN A 212 -1.71 -10.03 14.23
N LEU A 213 -2.65 -10.95 14.54
CA LEU A 213 -2.48 -12.09 15.46
C LEU A 213 -2.36 -13.44 14.71
N PRO A 214 -1.17 -13.87 14.27
CA PRO A 214 -0.99 -15.09 13.46
C PRO A 214 -1.24 -16.38 14.23
N GLU A 215 -0.84 -16.46 15.50
CA GLU A 215 -0.99 -17.68 16.32
C GLU A 215 -2.46 -17.97 16.62
N MET A 216 -3.23 -16.95 17.00
CA MET A 216 -4.68 -17.09 17.20
C MET A 216 -5.38 -17.47 15.89
N TYR A 217 -4.96 -16.91 14.75
CA TYR A 217 -5.47 -17.31 13.44
C TYR A 217 -5.26 -18.81 13.20
N ALA A 218 -4.08 -19.35 13.52
CA ALA A 218 -3.77 -20.78 13.38
C ALA A 218 -4.72 -21.64 14.22
N LYS A 219 -4.79 -21.34 15.53
CA LYS A 219 -5.64 -22.08 16.48
C LYS A 219 -7.11 -22.05 16.07
N PHE A 220 -7.63 -20.87 15.70
CA PHE A 220 -9.02 -20.71 15.27
C PHE A 220 -9.32 -21.48 13.98
N LYS A 221 -8.42 -21.40 12.99
CA LYS A 221 -8.55 -22.14 11.72
C LYS A 221 -8.59 -23.65 11.97
N ASP A 222 -7.70 -24.18 12.79
CA ASP A 222 -7.64 -25.61 13.12
C ASP A 222 -8.91 -26.08 13.83
N ARG A 223 -9.42 -25.28 14.77
CA ARG A 223 -10.68 -25.56 15.48
C ARG A 223 -11.87 -25.57 14.52
N TRP A 224 -11.94 -24.60 13.61
CA TRP A 224 -12.99 -24.53 12.59
C TRP A 224 -12.98 -25.77 11.68
N ILE A 225 -11.79 -26.19 11.21
CA ILE A 225 -11.64 -27.39 10.37
C ILE A 225 -12.13 -28.64 11.12
N LYS A 226 -11.75 -28.81 12.39
CA LYS A 226 -12.21 -29.93 13.24
C LYS A 226 -13.73 -29.96 13.36
N GLN A 227 -14.37 -28.81 13.61
CA GLN A 227 -15.83 -28.72 13.74
C GLN A 227 -16.56 -29.01 12.44
N GLN A 228 -16.07 -28.54 11.29
CA GLN A 228 -16.66 -28.84 9.99
C GLN A 228 -16.54 -30.34 9.64
N ASN A 229 -15.39 -30.96 9.92
CA ASN A 229 -15.21 -32.40 9.71
C ASN A 229 -16.17 -33.23 10.59
N MET A 230 -16.39 -32.83 11.85
CA MET A 230 -17.37 -33.48 12.73
C MET A 230 -18.82 -33.29 12.24
N SER A 231 -19.17 -32.11 11.72
CA SER A 231 -20.50 -31.84 11.16
C SER A 231 -20.75 -32.61 9.85
N ASN A 232 -19.76 -32.64 8.97
CA ASN A 232 -19.82 -33.36 7.69
C ASN A 232 -19.90 -34.88 7.90
N SER A 233 -19.22 -35.45 8.92
CA SER A 233 -19.36 -36.87 9.28
C SER A 233 -20.78 -37.25 9.70
N LYS A 234 -21.58 -36.30 10.21
CA LYS A 234 -22.98 -36.53 10.58
C LYS A 234 -23.96 -36.36 9.41
N LYS A 235 -23.56 -35.65 8.35
CA LYS A 235 -24.39 -35.35 7.15
C LYS A 235 -24.22 -36.36 6.00
N ILE A 236 -23.51 -37.47 6.20
CA ILE A 236 -23.24 -38.48 5.16
C ILE A 236 -24.53 -39.14 4.60
N THR A 237 -25.69 -38.96 5.22
CA THR A 237 -26.96 -39.55 4.73
C THR A 237 -27.68 -38.74 3.65
N ASP A 238 -27.39 -37.45 3.44
CA ASP A 238 -28.12 -36.64 2.45
C ASP A 238 -27.24 -36.04 1.36
N SER A 239 -27.45 -36.57 0.16
CA SER A 239 -26.74 -36.18 -1.06
C SER A 239 -26.95 -34.71 -1.45
N LYS A 240 -25.89 -34.11 -2.01
CA LYS A 240 -25.85 -32.83 -2.77
C LYS A 240 -26.06 -31.52 -1.98
N SER A 241 -25.70 -31.44 -0.70
CA SER A 241 -25.44 -30.11 -0.12
C SER A 241 -24.09 -29.58 -0.62
N THR A 242 -24.10 -28.38 -1.21
CA THR A 242 -22.91 -27.67 -1.65
C THR A 242 -22.03 -27.45 -0.42
N GLN A 243 -20.81 -28.00 -0.39
CA GLN A 243 -19.94 -27.81 0.77
C GLN A 243 -19.74 -26.30 1.03
N PRO A 244 -19.84 -25.85 2.28
CA PRO A 244 -19.69 -24.44 2.61
C PRO A 244 -18.30 -23.96 2.17
N SER A 245 -18.25 -22.81 1.50
CA SER A 245 -16.98 -22.21 1.08
C SER A 245 -16.03 -22.04 2.28
N LYS A 246 -14.78 -22.47 2.11
CA LYS A 246 -13.69 -22.35 3.12
C LYS A 246 -13.70 -20.95 3.72
N LEU A 247 -13.66 -20.83 5.06
CA LEU A 247 -13.79 -19.55 5.76
C LEU A 247 -12.77 -18.50 5.30
N TRP A 248 -11.53 -18.93 5.00
CA TRP A 248 -10.44 -18.07 4.51
C TRP A 248 -10.54 -17.68 3.03
N ASN A 249 -11.56 -18.15 2.31
CA ASN A 249 -11.88 -17.74 0.95
C ASN A 249 -13.14 -16.85 0.87
N ARG A 250 -13.85 -16.64 1.99
CA ARG A 250 -14.98 -15.72 2.04
C ARG A 250 -14.51 -14.29 1.85
N LEU A 251 -15.36 -13.51 1.18
CA LEU A 251 -15.11 -12.12 0.84
C LEU A 251 -15.89 -11.22 1.79
N ASN A 252 -15.26 -10.14 2.24
CA ASN A 252 -15.95 -9.06 2.92
C ASN A 252 -16.72 -8.15 1.94
N LYS A 253 -17.37 -7.07 2.43
CA LYS A 253 -18.09 -6.11 1.57
C LYS A 253 -17.18 -5.43 0.53
N ASP A 254 -15.91 -5.22 0.87
CA ASP A 254 -14.89 -4.68 -0.04
C ASP A 254 -14.34 -5.71 -1.05
N ARG A 255 -14.87 -6.94 -1.03
CA ARG A 255 -14.43 -8.08 -1.84
C ARG A 255 -12.97 -8.47 -1.60
N LEU A 256 -12.53 -8.36 -0.36
CA LEU A 256 -11.25 -8.85 0.12
C LEU A 256 -11.46 -10.14 0.92
N THR A 257 -10.57 -11.11 0.73
CA THR A 257 -10.36 -12.25 1.63
C THR A 257 -9.37 -11.86 2.73
N PRO A 258 -9.20 -12.68 3.80
CA PRO A 258 -8.22 -12.38 4.85
C PRO A 258 -6.79 -12.23 4.31
N LEU A 259 -6.42 -13.00 3.26
CA LEU A 259 -5.12 -12.89 2.61
C LEU A 259 -4.96 -11.58 1.82
N THR A 260 -5.96 -11.18 1.07
CA THR A 260 -5.88 -9.92 0.30
C THR A 260 -6.01 -8.70 1.22
N LEU A 261 -6.71 -8.84 2.35
CA LEU A 261 -6.83 -7.80 3.37
C LEU A 261 -5.49 -7.51 4.05
N SER A 262 -4.70 -8.54 4.40
CA SER A 262 -3.36 -8.31 4.99
C SER A 262 -2.44 -7.54 4.04
N ALA A 263 -2.58 -7.76 2.73
CA ALA A 263 -1.89 -6.98 1.70
C ALA A 263 -2.43 -5.54 1.60
N ASP A 264 -3.73 -5.31 1.75
CA ASP A 264 -4.32 -3.96 1.68
C ASP A 264 -3.94 -3.09 2.89
N LEU A 265 -3.86 -3.71 4.07
CA LEU A 265 -3.41 -3.10 5.32
C LEU A 265 -1.89 -2.86 5.37
N GLY A 266 -1.11 -3.51 4.50
CA GLY A 266 0.35 -3.35 4.48
C GLY A 266 1.09 -4.19 5.55
N GLN A 267 0.45 -5.19 6.13
CA GLN A 267 1.02 -6.01 7.20
C GLN A 267 1.95 -7.11 6.66
N ALA A 268 3.23 -6.80 6.50
CA ALA A 268 4.22 -7.71 5.92
C ALA A 268 4.34 -9.04 6.70
N LYS A 269 4.35 -9.00 8.04
CA LYS A 269 4.52 -10.18 8.92
C LYS A 269 3.33 -11.14 8.80
N MET A 270 2.10 -10.64 8.93
CA MET A 270 0.88 -11.43 8.76
C MET A 270 0.79 -12.02 7.35
N LEU A 271 1.09 -11.22 6.31
CA LEU A 271 1.07 -11.71 4.93
C LEU A 271 2.10 -12.83 4.71
N SER A 272 3.34 -12.68 5.20
CA SER A 272 4.33 -13.76 5.08
C SER A 272 3.88 -15.03 5.79
N TRP A 273 3.33 -14.89 7.00
CA TRP A 273 2.85 -16.02 7.78
C TRP A 273 1.68 -16.74 7.10
N LEU A 274 0.69 -16.01 6.59
CA LEU A 274 -0.45 -16.59 5.86
C LEU A 274 -0.03 -17.33 4.59
N LEU A 275 1.06 -16.90 3.95
CA LEU A 275 1.60 -17.56 2.76
C LEU A 275 2.37 -18.83 3.11
N ASP A 276 3.13 -18.81 4.20
CA ASP A 276 3.79 -20.00 4.72
C ASP A 276 2.78 -21.04 5.22
N GLU A 277 1.74 -20.63 5.94
CA GLU A 277 0.67 -21.50 6.43
C GLU A 277 -0.17 -22.16 5.30
N ARG A 278 -0.16 -21.56 4.11
CA ARG A 278 -0.85 -22.09 2.92
C ARG A 278 0.04 -23.02 2.08
N LYS A 279 1.35 -23.10 2.34
CA LYS A 279 2.26 -23.89 1.52
C LYS A 279 2.17 -25.37 1.86
N ARG A 280 2.31 -26.24 0.86
CA ARG A 280 2.35 -27.70 1.03
C ARG A 280 3.72 -28.21 0.63
N THR A 281 4.37 -29.05 1.42
CA THR A 281 5.64 -29.68 1.02
C THR A 281 5.35 -30.79 0.00
N GLN A 282 5.98 -30.70 -1.18
CA GLN A 282 5.87 -31.75 -2.21
C GLN A 282 6.87 -32.88 -1.94
N TRP A 283 8.11 -32.50 -1.66
CA TRP A 283 9.20 -33.39 -1.29
C TRP A 283 10.24 -32.59 -0.50
N SER A 284 10.99 -33.28 0.35
CA SER A 284 12.14 -32.77 1.08
C SER A 284 13.31 -33.73 0.85
N TYR A 285 14.47 -33.18 0.51
CA TYR A 285 15.70 -33.93 0.36
C TYR A 285 16.80 -33.22 1.15
N ALA A 286 17.14 -33.78 2.31
CA ALA A 286 18.01 -33.15 3.30
C ALA A 286 17.59 -31.67 3.53
N THR A 287 18.50 -30.73 3.33
CA THR A 287 18.30 -29.29 3.55
C THR A 287 17.51 -28.60 2.44
N ILE A 288 17.07 -29.31 1.40
CA ILE A 288 16.35 -28.73 0.27
C ILE A 288 14.91 -29.22 0.28
N THR A 289 13.95 -28.30 0.36
CA THR A 289 12.52 -28.61 0.35
C THR A 289 11.87 -27.99 -0.88
N CYS A 290 11.01 -28.75 -1.56
CA CYS A 290 10.15 -28.20 -2.60
C CYS A 290 8.77 -27.94 -2.02
N ALA A 291 8.44 -26.65 -1.87
CA ALA A 291 7.15 -26.19 -1.39
C ALA A 291 6.22 -25.82 -2.56
N LEU A 292 4.96 -26.22 -2.45
CA LEU A 292 3.87 -25.89 -3.35
C LEU A 292 3.06 -24.75 -2.74
N HIS A 293 3.18 -23.58 -3.36
CA HIS A 293 2.46 -22.38 -2.97
C HIS A 293 1.17 -22.25 -3.80
N PRO A 294 -0.03 -22.21 -3.19
CA PRO A 294 -1.28 -22.07 -3.92
C PRO A 294 -1.39 -20.65 -4.51
N LEU A 295 -1.67 -20.56 -5.81
CA LEU A 295 -1.77 -19.27 -6.52
C LEU A 295 -3.14 -18.60 -6.41
N ASN A 296 -4.12 -19.27 -5.79
CA ASN A 296 -5.43 -18.69 -5.55
C ASN A 296 -5.29 -17.43 -4.69
N GLN A 297 -5.94 -16.33 -5.08
CA GLN A 297 -5.85 -14.98 -4.48
C GLN A 297 -4.47 -14.29 -4.58
N LEU A 298 -3.37 -15.03 -4.79
CA LEU A 298 -2.03 -14.47 -5.02
C LEU A 298 -1.87 -13.88 -6.43
N ASP A 299 -2.36 -14.60 -7.43
CA ASP A 299 -2.25 -14.26 -8.85
C ASP A 299 -3.64 -14.01 -9.48
N ILE A 300 -3.67 -13.41 -10.66
CA ILE A 300 -4.91 -13.11 -11.40
C ILE A 300 -5.64 -14.41 -11.74
N ASP A 301 -6.91 -14.50 -11.36
CA ASP A 301 -7.76 -15.61 -11.76
C ASP A 301 -8.18 -15.53 -13.22
N ILE A 302 -7.88 -16.60 -13.96
CA ILE A 302 -8.00 -16.65 -15.43
C ILE A 302 -9.45 -16.88 -15.87
N HIS A 303 -10.24 -17.48 -14.99
CA HIS A 303 -11.60 -17.94 -15.27
C HIS A 303 -12.67 -16.87 -14.98
N GLN A 304 -12.36 -15.86 -14.17
CA GLN A 304 -13.30 -14.80 -13.82
C GLN A 304 -13.10 -13.53 -14.67
N ASP A 305 -14.20 -12.84 -14.97
CA ASP A 305 -14.15 -11.59 -15.72
C ASP A 305 -13.50 -10.46 -14.90
N ARG A 306 -12.63 -9.71 -15.57
CA ARG A 306 -11.76 -8.68 -14.97
C ARG A 306 -12.48 -7.64 -14.13
N LYS A 307 -13.72 -7.30 -14.47
CA LYS A 307 -14.50 -6.25 -13.78
C LYS A 307 -15.17 -6.75 -12.49
N GLN A 308 -15.38 -8.06 -12.36
CA GLN A 308 -16.16 -8.63 -11.26
C GLN A 308 -15.31 -9.42 -10.27
N ARG A 309 -14.08 -9.80 -10.64
CA ARG A 309 -13.18 -10.55 -9.77
C ARG A 309 -12.62 -9.71 -8.61
N PRO A 310 -12.32 -10.35 -7.46
CA PRO A 310 -11.56 -9.70 -6.40
C PRO A 310 -10.13 -9.36 -6.86
N LEU A 311 -9.55 -8.34 -6.23
CA LEU A 311 -8.16 -7.95 -6.47
C LEU A 311 -7.21 -9.02 -5.92
N SER A 312 -6.16 -9.35 -6.67
CA SER A 312 -5.13 -10.28 -6.17
C SER A 312 -4.14 -9.56 -5.24
N VAL A 313 -3.43 -10.32 -4.41
CA VAL A 313 -2.36 -9.78 -3.54
C VAL A 313 -1.34 -8.97 -4.34
N LEU A 314 -0.93 -9.49 -5.51
CA LEU A 314 0.03 -8.80 -6.39
C LEU A 314 -0.51 -7.45 -6.88
N GLU A 315 -1.82 -7.38 -7.20
CA GLU A 315 -2.48 -6.15 -7.65
C GLU A 315 -2.58 -5.11 -6.54
N ILE A 316 -2.98 -5.53 -5.35
CA ILE A 316 -3.09 -4.67 -4.18
C ILE A 316 -1.72 -4.09 -3.83
N MET A 317 -0.68 -4.93 -3.81
CA MET A 317 0.70 -4.51 -3.58
C MET A 317 1.16 -3.43 -4.58
N ILE A 318 0.88 -3.63 -5.87
CA ILE A 318 1.23 -2.66 -6.93
C ILE A 318 0.44 -1.35 -6.75
N LYS A 319 -0.86 -1.42 -6.44
CA LYS A 319 -1.76 -0.26 -6.27
C LYS A 319 -1.40 0.58 -5.05
N LYS A 320 -1.09 -0.05 -3.91
CA LYS A 320 -0.68 0.62 -2.66
C LYS A 320 0.77 1.11 -2.70
N ASN A 321 1.58 0.61 -3.64
CA ASN A 321 3.01 0.95 -3.78
C ASN A 321 3.81 0.65 -2.49
N ASN A 322 3.43 -0.43 -1.78
CA ASN A 322 4.09 -0.84 -0.56
C ASN A 322 5.14 -1.93 -0.87
N ALA A 323 6.42 -1.54 -0.87
CA ALA A 323 7.53 -2.44 -1.16
C ALA A 323 7.84 -3.41 0.00
N ASP A 324 7.37 -3.13 1.21
CA ASP A 324 7.64 -3.96 2.40
C ASP A 324 6.85 -5.26 2.42
N LEU A 325 5.77 -5.36 1.63
CA LEU A 325 5.00 -6.58 1.42
C LEU A 325 5.75 -7.67 0.64
N ILE A 326 6.94 -7.36 0.10
CA ILE A 326 7.71 -8.29 -0.72
C ILE A 326 8.34 -9.35 0.17
N ASN A 327 7.79 -10.56 0.10
CA ASN A 327 8.30 -11.76 0.75
C ASN A 327 9.00 -12.69 -0.28
N PRO A 328 9.76 -13.71 0.18
CA PRO A 328 10.46 -14.64 -0.71
C PRO A 328 9.53 -15.39 -1.69
N THR A 329 8.31 -15.70 -1.27
CA THR A 329 7.29 -16.36 -2.11
C THR A 329 6.86 -15.47 -3.28
N ILE A 330 6.56 -14.19 -3.01
CA ILE A 330 6.19 -13.20 -4.03
C ILE A 330 7.38 -12.93 -4.97
N VAL A 331 8.61 -12.86 -4.44
CA VAL A 331 9.83 -12.76 -5.28
C VAL A 331 9.92 -13.93 -6.25
N SER A 332 9.75 -15.15 -5.75
CA SER A 332 9.78 -16.37 -6.57
C SER A 332 8.69 -16.37 -7.65
N LEU A 333 7.49 -15.87 -7.33
CA LEU A 333 6.40 -15.68 -8.28
C LEU A 333 6.77 -14.68 -9.37
N ILE A 334 7.29 -13.51 -8.99
CA ILE A 334 7.71 -12.45 -9.93
C ILE A 334 8.80 -13.00 -10.86
N ASP A 335 9.80 -13.70 -10.34
CA ASP A 335 10.89 -14.25 -11.15
C ASP A 335 10.42 -15.33 -12.12
N LYS A 336 9.48 -16.19 -11.71
CA LYS A 336 8.87 -17.16 -12.60
C LYS A 336 8.04 -16.52 -13.70
N LYS A 337 7.23 -15.52 -13.37
CA LYS A 337 6.48 -14.73 -14.37
C LYS A 337 7.42 -14.04 -15.35
N TRP A 338 8.50 -13.48 -14.82
CA TRP A 338 9.51 -12.78 -15.60
C TRP A 338 10.16 -13.69 -16.64
N LYS A 339 10.68 -14.84 -16.20
CA LYS A 339 11.30 -15.83 -17.11
C LYS A 339 10.32 -16.43 -18.11
N SER A 340 9.06 -16.64 -17.71
CA SER A 340 8.07 -17.34 -18.54
C SER A 340 7.55 -16.50 -19.71
N PHE A 341 7.24 -15.22 -19.49
CA PHE A 341 6.66 -14.37 -20.52
C PHE A 341 7.11 -12.92 -20.51
N ALA A 342 7.38 -12.32 -19.35
CA ALA A 342 7.60 -10.88 -19.29
C ALA A 342 8.93 -10.51 -19.97
N TYR A 343 10.01 -11.23 -19.67
CA TYR A 343 11.34 -11.01 -20.23
C TYR A 343 11.39 -11.01 -21.77
N PRO A 344 10.93 -12.05 -22.49
CA PRO A 344 11.02 -12.06 -23.95
C PRO A 344 10.15 -10.98 -24.60
N LEU A 345 8.98 -10.67 -24.03
CA LEU A 345 8.11 -9.60 -24.55
C LEU A 345 8.70 -8.21 -24.29
N PHE A 346 9.34 -8.03 -23.13
CA PHE A 346 10.00 -6.80 -22.73
C PHE A 346 11.24 -6.52 -23.60
N VAL A 347 12.12 -7.51 -23.80
CA VAL A 347 13.30 -7.37 -24.67
C VAL A 347 12.88 -7.07 -26.11
N ARG A 348 11.82 -7.71 -26.63
CA ARG A 348 11.28 -7.37 -27.94
C ARG A 348 10.81 -5.92 -28.04
N ARG A 349 10.13 -5.41 -26.99
CA ARG A 349 9.69 -4.01 -26.93
C ARG A 349 10.86 -3.04 -26.85
N PHE A 350 11.89 -3.39 -26.08
CA PHE A 350 13.14 -2.64 -26.01
C PHE A 350 13.80 -2.53 -27.39
N LEU A 351 14.00 -3.66 -28.09
CA LEU A 351 14.62 -3.67 -29.42
C LEU A 351 13.84 -2.82 -30.43
N ILE A 352 12.50 -2.94 -30.46
CA ILE A 352 11.67 -2.12 -31.35
C ILE A 352 11.82 -0.62 -31.03
N THR A 353 11.79 -0.25 -29.75
CA THR A 353 11.92 1.15 -29.34
C THR A 353 13.32 1.70 -29.62
N PHE A 354 14.35 0.90 -29.40
CA PHE A 354 15.74 1.27 -29.68
C PHE A 354 15.97 1.46 -31.19
N ILE A 355 15.49 0.56 -32.04
CA ILE A 355 15.53 0.71 -33.50
C ILE A 355 14.75 1.96 -33.93
N TYR A 356 13.58 2.21 -33.35
CA TYR A 356 12.80 3.42 -33.63
C TYR A 356 13.58 4.70 -33.32
N LEU A 357 14.28 4.75 -32.18
CA LEU A 357 15.14 5.89 -31.83
C LEU A 357 16.38 6.02 -32.72
N LEU A 358 16.94 4.91 -33.20
CA LEU A 358 18.03 4.93 -34.17
C LEU A 358 17.57 5.47 -35.54
N VAL A 359 16.36 5.08 -35.99
CA VAL A 359 15.75 5.65 -37.20
C VAL A 359 15.51 7.14 -37.00
N PHE A 360 14.96 7.55 -35.86
CA PHE A 360 14.80 8.97 -35.51
C PHE A 360 16.13 9.72 -35.53
N LEU A 361 17.19 9.18 -34.91
CA LEU A 361 18.54 9.75 -34.94
C LEU A 361 19.04 9.89 -36.39
N ALA A 362 18.94 8.85 -37.20
CA ALA A 362 19.34 8.89 -38.61
C ALA A 362 18.58 9.98 -39.38
N THR A 363 17.27 10.13 -39.15
CA THR A 363 16.48 11.21 -39.79
C THR A 363 16.92 12.61 -39.36
N THR A 364 17.32 12.78 -38.10
CA THR A 364 17.84 14.07 -37.64
C THR A 364 19.22 14.39 -38.22
N MET A 365 20.04 13.38 -38.49
CA MET A 365 21.37 13.55 -39.11
C MET A 365 21.28 13.84 -40.62
N LEU A 366 20.32 13.21 -41.31
CA LEU A 366 20.05 13.45 -42.73
C LEU A 366 19.29 14.77 -42.98
N ARG A 367 18.90 15.49 -41.91
CA ARG A 367 18.27 16.80 -42.04
C ARG A 367 19.32 17.81 -42.50
N GLN A 368 19.18 18.27 -43.74
CA GLN A 368 19.98 19.40 -44.23
C GLN A 368 19.52 20.70 -43.53
N PRO A 369 20.44 21.48 -42.95
CA PRO A 369 20.10 22.78 -42.37
C PRO A 369 19.69 23.74 -43.49
N ARG A 370 18.41 24.14 -43.50
CA ARG A 370 17.86 25.06 -44.49
C ARG A 370 18.26 26.52 -44.19
N SER A 371 19.57 26.77 -44.02
CA SER A 371 20.11 28.14 -44.07
C SER A 371 20.24 28.55 -45.53
N GLU A 372 19.12 28.94 -46.13
CA GLU A 372 19.04 29.51 -47.49
C GLU A 372 19.82 30.84 -47.63
N LYS A 373 20.48 31.34 -46.58
CA LYS A 373 21.25 32.59 -46.63
C LYS A 373 22.76 32.40 -46.88
N THR A 374 23.38 31.30 -46.44
CA THR A 374 24.84 31.11 -46.57
C THR A 374 25.26 30.30 -47.79
N VAL A 375 24.45 29.34 -48.25
CA VAL A 375 24.77 28.53 -49.43
C VAL A 375 24.66 29.37 -50.72
N ASN A 376 23.67 30.25 -50.81
CA ASN A 376 23.49 31.11 -51.98
C ASN A 376 24.60 32.17 -52.16
N GLU A 377 25.34 32.53 -51.11
CA GLU A 377 26.48 33.46 -51.22
C GLU A 377 27.81 32.75 -51.55
N LEU A 378 27.99 31.50 -51.13
CA LEU A 378 29.15 30.68 -51.51
C LEU A 378 28.99 30.04 -52.90
N ASP A 379 27.80 29.53 -53.25
CA ASP A 379 27.53 28.95 -54.57
C ASP A 379 27.54 29.99 -55.69
N LYS A 380 27.24 31.26 -55.39
CA LYS A 380 27.45 32.36 -56.35
C LYS A 380 28.94 32.67 -56.60
N LYS A 381 29.85 32.29 -55.68
CA LYS A 381 31.29 32.56 -55.78
C LYS A 381 32.11 31.41 -56.32
N THR A 382 31.68 30.17 -56.16
CA THR A 382 32.40 28.99 -56.66
C THR A 382 31.48 28.18 -57.56
N GLY A 383 31.51 28.47 -58.87
CA GLY A 383 30.74 27.75 -59.90
C GLY A 383 31.19 26.30 -60.10
N ILE A 384 31.02 25.45 -59.07
CA ILE A 384 31.30 24.03 -59.12
C ILE A 384 29.98 23.29 -58.95
N THR A 385 29.36 22.92 -60.06
CA THR A 385 28.17 22.08 -60.12
C THR A 385 28.56 20.61 -60.03
N ASN A 386 29.01 20.13 -58.88
CA ASN A 386 29.27 18.70 -58.66
C ASN A 386 28.47 18.19 -57.46
N GLY A 387 27.41 17.41 -57.72
CA GLY A 387 26.70 16.65 -56.67
C GLY A 387 25.17 16.54 -56.74
N LYS A 388 24.51 16.63 -57.90
CA LYS A 388 23.03 16.50 -57.97
C LYS A 388 22.46 15.10 -57.69
N ASN A 389 23.28 14.04 -57.71
CA ASN A 389 22.81 12.66 -57.54
C ASN A 389 22.89 12.14 -56.09
N SER A 390 23.78 12.66 -55.25
CA SER A 390 23.81 12.27 -53.82
C SER A 390 22.69 12.92 -53.02
N SER A 391 22.28 14.16 -53.37
CA SER A 391 21.19 14.86 -52.70
C SER A 391 19.84 14.16 -52.85
N GLY A 392 19.53 13.62 -54.03
CA GLY A 392 18.25 12.94 -54.29
C GLY A 392 18.06 11.68 -53.44
N PHE A 393 19.12 10.88 -53.28
CA PHE A 393 19.09 9.68 -52.45
C PHE A 393 18.98 10.01 -50.95
N GLU A 394 19.71 11.02 -50.48
CA GLU A 394 19.61 11.52 -49.09
C GLU A 394 18.22 12.07 -48.77
N HIS A 395 17.62 12.85 -49.69
CA HIS A 395 16.25 13.36 -49.53
C HIS A 395 15.21 12.24 -49.53
N LEU A 396 15.40 11.19 -50.36
CA LEU A 396 14.54 10.01 -50.35
C LEU A 396 14.65 9.23 -49.04
N LEU A 397 15.86 9.02 -48.53
CA LEU A 397 16.08 8.38 -47.24
C LEU A 397 15.48 9.18 -46.09
N TYR A 398 15.62 10.51 -46.12
CA TYR A 398 14.99 11.40 -45.15
C TYR A 398 13.47 11.29 -45.16
N THR A 399 12.82 11.34 -46.33
CA THR A 399 11.35 11.23 -46.43
C THR A 399 10.84 9.87 -45.97
N ILE A 400 11.54 8.78 -46.31
CA ILE A 400 11.21 7.44 -45.84
C ILE A 400 11.35 7.35 -44.32
N GLY A 401 12.50 7.75 -43.76
CA GLY A 401 12.70 7.74 -42.31
C GLY A 401 11.66 8.61 -41.59
N HIS A 402 11.33 9.76 -42.15
CA HIS A 402 10.37 10.68 -41.58
C HIS A 402 8.95 10.11 -41.53
N THR A 403 8.51 9.48 -42.61
CA THR A 403 7.21 8.78 -42.65
C THR A 403 7.16 7.64 -41.63
N ILE A 404 8.25 6.89 -41.46
CA ILE A 404 8.36 5.85 -40.41
C ILE A 404 8.24 6.47 -39.01
N VAL A 405 8.88 7.62 -38.74
CA VAL A 405 8.79 8.30 -37.45
C VAL A 405 7.35 8.72 -37.13
N ILE A 406 6.63 9.28 -38.11
CA ILE A 406 5.21 9.66 -37.95
C ILE A 406 4.32 8.43 -37.73
N ILE A 407 4.50 7.38 -38.53
CA ILE A 407 3.74 6.12 -38.39
C ILE A 407 4.00 5.52 -37.00
N GLY A 408 5.25 5.52 -36.54
CA GLY A 408 5.60 5.07 -35.20
C GLY A 408 4.93 5.91 -34.10
N ALA A 409 4.99 7.24 -34.21
CA ALA A 409 4.38 8.16 -33.25
C ALA A 409 2.85 8.02 -33.20
N THR A 410 2.19 7.83 -34.34
CA THR A 410 0.74 7.57 -34.42
C THR A 410 0.36 6.23 -33.81
N CYS A 411 1.13 5.17 -34.05
CA CYS A 411 0.90 3.86 -33.43
C CYS A 411 1.10 3.91 -31.91
N GLN A 412 2.14 4.60 -31.44
CA GLN A 412 2.43 4.76 -30.02
C GLN A 412 1.35 5.61 -29.32
N CYS A 413 0.92 6.70 -29.94
CA CYS A 413 -0.20 7.50 -29.45
C CYS A 413 -1.50 6.69 -29.38
N ALA A 414 -1.81 5.91 -30.41
CA ALA A 414 -2.98 5.03 -30.40
C ALA A 414 -2.92 3.99 -29.28
N TYR A 415 -1.74 3.43 -29.01
CA TYR A 415 -1.51 2.51 -27.89
C TYR A 415 -1.75 3.21 -26.54
N GLU A 416 -1.20 4.40 -26.32
CA GLU A 416 -1.40 5.15 -25.07
C GLU A 416 -2.85 5.60 -24.88
N VAL A 417 -3.52 6.11 -25.93
CA VAL A 417 -4.94 6.48 -25.87
C VAL A 417 -5.81 5.28 -25.49
N HIS A 418 -5.48 4.10 -26.02
CA HIS A 418 -6.18 2.87 -25.68
C HIS A 418 -5.92 2.44 -24.22
N ASP A 419 -4.70 2.57 -23.70
CA ASP A 419 -4.39 2.31 -22.29
C ASP A 419 -5.09 3.34 -21.36
N ILE A 420 -5.13 4.63 -21.73
CA ILE A 420 -5.85 5.69 -21.02
C ILE A 420 -7.35 5.40 -20.95
N ARG A 421 -7.97 4.97 -22.06
CA ARG A 421 -9.39 4.59 -22.08
C ARG A 421 -9.69 3.37 -21.22
N ARG A 422 -8.76 2.41 -21.13
CA ARG A 422 -8.93 1.19 -20.32
C ARG A 422 -8.80 1.43 -18.82
N LEU A 423 -7.84 2.26 -18.42
CA LEU A 423 -7.54 2.53 -17.01
C LEU A 423 -8.39 3.68 -16.44
N GLY A 424 -8.82 4.60 -17.32
CA GLY A 424 -9.40 5.90 -16.96
C GLY A 424 -8.32 6.97 -16.88
N PHE A 425 -8.64 8.20 -17.31
CA PHE A 425 -7.68 9.31 -17.40
C PHE A 425 -6.92 9.57 -16.09
N TRP A 426 -7.65 9.74 -14.98
CA TRP A 426 -7.04 10.01 -13.68
C TRP A 426 -6.23 8.82 -13.13
N ASN A 427 -6.70 7.59 -13.35
CA ASN A 427 -5.99 6.41 -12.89
C ASN A 427 -4.69 6.20 -13.66
N TYR A 428 -4.65 6.54 -14.95
CA TYR A 428 -3.45 6.43 -15.77
C TYR A 428 -2.30 7.29 -15.23
N TRP A 429 -2.58 8.55 -14.86
CA TRP A 429 -1.58 9.47 -14.31
C TRP A 429 -1.27 9.22 -12.83
N LYS A 430 -2.18 8.59 -12.09
CA LYS A 430 -2.01 8.26 -10.65
C LYS A 430 -1.13 7.01 -10.42
N ILE A 431 -0.82 6.23 -11.46
CA ILE A 431 0.12 5.11 -11.33
C ILE A 431 1.47 5.65 -10.87
N LYS A 432 2.06 5.05 -9.83
CA LYS A 432 3.38 5.43 -9.30
C LYS A 432 4.51 4.63 -9.96
N GLY A 433 5.74 5.12 -9.82
CA GLY A 433 7.00 4.44 -10.18
C GLY A 433 7.32 4.45 -11.66
N SER A 434 7.93 3.38 -12.17
CA SER A 434 8.55 3.34 -13.52
C SER A 434 7.57 3.59 -14.68
N ILE A 435 6.34 3.10 -14.54
CA ILE A 435 5.28 3.28 -15.54
C ILE A 435 4.89 4.75 -15.67
N PHE A 436 4.88 5.50 -14.56
CA PHE A 436 4.57 6.94 -14.60
C PHE A 436 5.54 7.68 -15.51
N LEU A 437 6.83 7.43 -15.31
CA LEU A 437 7.88 8.07 -16.09
C LEU A 437 7.79 7.67 -17.57
N GLU A 438 7.59 6.38 -17.85
CA GLU A 438 7.43 5.88 -19.22
C GLU A 438 6.26 6.57 -19.92
N ASN A 439 5.11 6.64 -19.25
CA ASN A 439 3.90 7.30 -19.75
C ASN A 439 4.15 8.78 -20.02
N TRP A 440 4.76 9.49 -19.06
CA TRP A 440 5.10 10.91 -19.19
C TRP A 440 6.05 11.17 -20.35
N LEU A 441 7.17 10.44 -20.43
CA LEU A 441 8.17 10.59 -21.49
C LEU A 441 7.60 10.22 -22.86
N THR A 442 6.83 9.13 -22.95
CA THR A 442 6.21 8.70 -24.21
C THR A 442 5.16 9.69 -24.70
N CYS A 443 4.27 10.16 -23.83
CA CYS A 443 3.26 11.16 -24.19
C CYS A 443 3.91 12.49 -24.58
N SER A 444 4.93 12.93 -23.84
CA SER A 444 5.68 14.15 -24.16
C SER A 444 6.39 14.04 -25.50
N PHE A 445 7.03 12.90 -25.78
CA PHE A 445 7.66 12.62 -27.07
C PHE A 445 6.64 12.67 -28.22
N CYS A 446 5.51 11.98 -28.07
CA CYS A 446 4.44 12.00 -29.08
C CYS A 446 3.92 13.43 -29.30
N PHE A 447 3.70 14.19 -28.23
CA PHE A 447 3.26 15.58 -28.29
C PHE A 447 4.26 16.47 -29.06
N CYS A 448 5.56 16.33 -28.81
CA CYS A 448 6.59 17.06 -29.56
C CYS A 448 6.57 16.73 -31.05
N ILE A 449 6.47 15.45 -31.42
CA ILE A 449 6.42 15.02 -32.83
C ILE A 449 5.16 15.56 -33.53
N PHE A 450 3.98 15.45 -32.90
CA PHE A 450 2.75 16.00 -33.50
C PHE A 450 2.76 17.52 -33.61
N THR A 451 3.28 18.22 -32.60
CA THR A 451 3.44 19.67 -32.64
C THR A 451 4.36 20.08 -33.80
N LEU A 452 5.43 19.33 -34.02
CA LEU A 452 6.36 19.56 -35.13
C LEU A 452 5.68 19.34 -36.49
N GLU A 453 4.85 18.31 -36.65
CA GLU A 453 4.08 18.10 -37.88
C GLU A 453 3.05 19.21 -38.13
N ILE A 454 2.36 19.66 -37.07
CA ILE A 454 1.41 20.78 -37.16
C ILE A 454 2.13 22.07 -37.61
N LEU A 455 3.28 22.38 -37.01
CA LEU A 455 4.07 23.56 -37.39
C LEU A 455 4.57 23.50 -38.83
N ARG A 456 4.90 22.31 -39.34
CA ARG A 456 5.25 22.13 -40.75
C ARG A 456 4.07 22.36 -41.68
N LEU A 457 2.86 21.94 -41.31
CA LEU A 457 1.64 22.20 -42.08
C LEU A 457 1.34 23.71 -42.16
N PHE A 458 1.60 24.46 -41.08
CA PHE A 458 1.45 25.92 -41.06
C PHE A 458 2.65 26.69 -41.65
N GLY A 459 3.71 25.99 -42.08
CA GLY A 459 4.90 26.60 -42.66
C GLY A 459 5.79 27.37 -41.66
N ILE A 460 5.58 27.20 -40.34
CA ILE A 460 6.35 27.90 -39.30
C ILE A 460 7.61 27.09 -38.97
N GLN A 461 8.74 27.45 -39.57
CA GLN A 461 10.00 26.67 -39.50
C GLN A 461 10.96 27.12 -38.39
N GLN A 462 10.76 28.29 -37.80
CA GLN A 462 11.69 28.88 -36.82
C GLN A 462 11.83 28.04 -35.54
N TYR A 463 10.75 27.39 -35.09
CA TYR A 463 10.71 26.61 -33.85
C TYR A 463 10.99 25.12 -34.06
N GLU A 464 11.12 24.66 -35.30
CA GLU A 464 11.25 23.23 -35.62
C GLU A 464 12.51 22.62 -34.99
N THR A 465 13.65 23.28 -35.14
CA THR A 465 14.94 22.78 -34.61
C THR A 465 14.92 22.72 -33.08
N GLN A 466 14.26 23.68 -32.43
CA GLN A 466 14.14 23.70 -30.97
C GLN A 466 13.31 22.52 -30.48
N ILE A 467 12.14 22.28 -31.09
CA ILE A 467 11.24 21.18 -30.71
C ILE A 467 11.90 19.82 -31.00
N LEU A 468 12.63 19.69 -32.11
CA LEU A 468 13.36 18.48 -32.46
C LEU A 468 14.46 18.15 -31.43
N ALA A 469 15.16 19.17 -30.92
CA ALA A 469 16.17 18.99 -29.88
C ALA A 469 15.55 18.54 -28.54
N PHE A 470 14.39 19.08 -28.17
CA PHE A 470 13.67 18.60 -26.98
C PHE A 470 13.15 17.16 -27.19
N ALA A 471 12.60 16.86 -28.36
CA ALA A 471 12.11 15.53 -28.69
C ALA A 471 13.22 14.47 -28.62
N SER A 472 14.45 14.80 -29.08
CA SER A 472 15.58 13.86 -29.01
C SER A 472 16.00 13.56 -27.58
N LEU A 473 16.07 14.58 -26.71
CA LEU A 473 16.40 14.40 -25.30
C LEU A 473 15.36 13.53 -24.60
N ILE A 474 14.06 13.79 -24.82
CA ILE A 474 12.96 13.03 -24.22
C ILE A 474 12.98 11.57 -24.74
N GLY A 475 13.20 11.39 -26.05
CA GLY A 475 13.25 10.08 -26.69
C GLY A 475 14.35 9.18 -26.10
N TRP A 476 15.58 9.69 -25.98
CA TRP A 476 16.68 8.94 -25.39
C TRP A 476 16.53 8.75 -23.88
N SER A 477 15.94 9.70 -23.17
CA SER A 477 15.64 9.56 -21.74
C SER A 477 14.68 8.40 -21.46
N ASN A 478 13.84 8.01 -22.43
CA ASN A 478 12.98 6.83 -22.31
C ASN A 478 13.77 5.51 -22.18
N MET A 479 15.07 5.48 -22.50
CA MET A 479 15.91 4.29 -22.34
C MET A 479 16.11 3.89 -20.88
N PHE A 480 16.04 4.84 -19.93
CA PHE A 480 16.15 4.52 -18.51
C PHE A 480 15.05 3.56 -18.02
N TYR A 481 13.85 3.63 -18.60
CA TYR A 481 12.77 2.67 -18.31
C TYR A 481 13.19 1.24 -18.66
N PHE A 482 13.88 1.03 -19.78
CA PHE A 482 14.28 -0.31 -20.23
C PHE A 482 15.44 -0.91 -19.45
N ILE A 483 16.27 -0.07 -18.86
CA ILE A 483 17.42 -0.49 -18.05
C ILE A 483 17.00 -0.83 -16.61
N MET A 484 15.84 -0.36 -16.16
CA MET A 484 15.37 -0.54 -14.78
C MET A 484 15.13 -2.00 -14.34
N PRO A 485 14.62 -2.93 -15.17
CA PRO A 485 14.32 -4.29 -14.71
C PRO A 485 15.54 -5.17 -14.47
N PHE A 486 16.72 -4.77 -14.94
CA PHE A 486 17.93 -5.55 -14.74
C PHE A 486 18.42 -5.41 -13.29
N HIS A 487 18.86 -6.51 -12.69
CA HIS A 487 19.28 -6.53 -11.28
C HIS A 487 20.48 -5.62 -11.01
N PHE A 488 21.41 -5.52 -11.98
CA PHE A 488 22.61 -4.70 -11.83
C PHE A 488 22.28 -3.20 -11.87
N THR A 489 21.51 -2.73 -12.84
CA THR A 489 21.26 -1.30 -13.08
C THR A 489 20.01 -0.75 -12.40
N GLY A 490 19.01 -1.60 -12.15
CA GLY A 490 17.69 -1.21 -11.65
C GLY A 490 17.71 -0.39 -10.36
N PRO A 491 18.34 -0.90 -9.27
CA PRO A 491 18.51 -0.15 -8.04
C PRO A 491 19.11 1.24 -8.25
N PHE A 492 20.14 1.38 -9.10
CA PHE A 492 20.77 2.67 -9.39
C PHE A 492 19.83 3.65 -10.10
N VAL A 493 19.08 3.18 -11.10
CA VAL A 493 18.10 4.03 -11.80
C VAL A 493 17.00 4.50 -10.83
N ILE A 494 16.52 3.62 -9.96
CA ILE A 494 15.54 3.97 -8.91
C ILE A 494 16.11 5.01 -7.94
N MET A 495 17.39 4.89 -7.59
CA MET A 495 18.09 5.86 -6.75
C MET A 495 18.18 7.22 -7.43
N ILE A 496 18.62 7.28 -8.69
CA ILE A 496 18.70 8.53 -9.46
C ILE A 496 17.36 9.26 -9.46
N TYR A 497 16.25 8.55 -9.71
CA TYR A 497 14.93 9.19 -9.71
C TYR A 497 14.51 9.70 -8.34
N LYS A 498 14.68 8.91 -7.28
CA LYS A 498 14.32 9.35 -5.92
C LYS A 498 15.15 10.54 -5.48
N MET A 499 16.46 10.50 -5.71
CA MET A 499 17.38 11.57 -5.34
C MET A 499 17.11 12.85 -6.15
N PHE A 500 16.82 12.75 -7.45
CA PHE A 500 16.54 13.91 -8.28
C PHE A 500 15.26 14.65 -7.86
N PHE A 501 14.15 13.94 -7.68
CA PHE A 501 12.88 14.61 -7.39
C PHE A 501 12.78 15.15 -5.96
N HIS A 502 13.40 14.48 -4.99
CA HIS A 502 13.26 14.86 -3.57
C HIS A 502 14.41 15.75 -3.07
N ASP A 503 15.65 15.40 -3.39
CA ASP A 503 16.83 16.05 -2.80
C ASP A 503 17.29 17.23 -3.66
N VAL A 504 17.40 17.02 -4.99
CA VAL A 504 17.84 18.09 -5.91
C VAL A 504 16.84 19.24 -5.95
N LEU A 505 15.53 18.98 -5.85
CA LEU A 505 14.52 20.05 -5.83
C LEU A 505 14.64 20.94 -4.58
N ARG A 506 14.81 20.34 -3.39
CA ARG A 506 15.00 21.09 -2.13
C ARG A 506 16.28 21.91 -2.16
N PHE A 507 17.35 21.30 -2.66
CA PHE A 507 18.61 21.99 -2.93
C PHE A 507 18.42 23.17 -3.88
N PHE A 508 17.73 22.96 -5.00
CA PHE A 508 17.52 23.97 -6.03
C PHE A 508 16.73 25.17 -5.50
N ILE A 509 15.76 24.94 -4.61
CA ILE A 509 15.01 26.03 -3.95
C ILE A 509 15.93 26.89 -3.08
N ILE A 510 16.79 26.28 -2.25
CA ILE A 510 17.76 27.03 -1.42
C ILE A 510 18.73 27.80 -2.32
N TYR A 511 19.23 27.14 -3.37
CA TYR A 511 20.11 27.75 -4.36
C TYR A 511 19.47 28.94 -5.08
N LEU A 512 18.20 28.86 -5.47
CA LEU A 512 17.48 29.95 -6.15
C LEU A 512 17.46 31.24 -5.32
N ILE A 513 17.38 31.16 -3.98
CA ILE A 513 17.41 32.35 -3.10
C ILE A 513 18.75 33.08 -3.25
N PHE A 514 19.86 32.35 -3.19
CA PHE A 514 21.20 32.91 -3.38
C PHE A 514 21.41 33.39 -4.82
N LEU A 515 20.99 32.59 -5.81
CA LEU A 515 21.10 32.94 -7.23
C LEU A 515 20.43 34.29 -7.52
N MET A 516 19.20 34.49 -7.04
CA MET A 516 18.48 35.74 -7.27
C MET A 516 19.13 36.93 -6.56
N GLY A 517 19.60 36.76 -5.32
CA GLY A 517 20.27 37.82 -4.55
C GLY A 517 21.59 38.28 -5.16
N PHE A 518 22.43 37.34 -5.60
CA PHE A 518 23.68 37.66 -6.28
C PHE A 518 23.45 38.16 -7.71
N ALA A 519 22.51 37.58 -8.46
CA ALA A 519 22.18 38.06 -9.80
C ALA A 519 21.68 39.52 -9.77
N GLN A 520 20.89 39.91 -8.77
CA GLN A 520 20.49 41.30 -8.57
C GLN A 520 21.68 42.20 -8.21
N SER A 521 22.60 41.72 -7.37
CA SER A 521 23.80 42.49 -6.99
C SER A 521 24.71 42.75 -8.18
N PHE A 522 24.94 41.74 -9.03
CA PHE A 522 25.72 41.88 -10.25
C PHE A 522 25.01 42.74 -11.30
N PHE A 523 23.70 42.61 -11.45
CA PHE A 523 22.92 43.46 -12.35
C PHE A 523 23.10 44.95 -12.04
N ILE A 524 23.08 45.32 -10.75
CA ILE A 524 23.34 46.70 -10.31
C ILE A 524 24.77 47.12 -10.66
N LEU A 525 25.75 46.24 -10.46
CA LEU A 525 27.17 46.55 -10.62
C LEU A 525 27.62 46.69 -12.07
N PHE A 526 26.94 46.00 -13.00
CA PHE A 526 27.19 46.09 -14.43
C PHE A 526 26.40 47.20 -15.12
N ASN A 527 25.47 47.86 -14.41
CA ASN A 527 24.69 48.99 -14.88
C ASN A 527 24.02 48.74 -16.26
N GLU A 528 23.69 47.48 -16.56
CA GLU A 528 23.02 47.10 -17.80
C GLU A 528 21.52 47.40 -17.67
N TYR A 529 20.93 48.11 -18.64
CA TYR A 529 19.51 48.43 -18.60
C TYR A 529 18.64 47.30 -19.19
N GLY A 530 17.55 47.00 -18.49
CA GLY A 530 16.47 46.14 -19.00
C GLY A 530 16.60 44.66 -18.64
N LEU A 531 15.57 43.90 -19.05
CA LEU A 531 15.41 42.48 -18.72
C LEU A 531 16.57 41.60 -19.24
N GLN A 532 17.19 42.01 -20.35
CA GLN A 532 18.30 41.28 -20.96
C GLN A 532 19.56 41.29 -20.07
N GLY A 533 19.87 42.41 -19.44
CA GLY A 533 21.03 42.51 -18.54
C GLY A 533 20.82 41.71 -17.24
N TYR A 534 19.59 41.70 -16.73
CA TYR A 534 19.26 40.86 -15.58
C TYR A 534 19.36 39.36 -15.92
N MET A 535 18.88 38.95 -17.09
CA MET A 535 19.01 37.58 -17.58
C MET A 535 20.47 37.18 -17.83
N SER A 536 21.30 38.11 -18.33
CA SER A 536 22.75 37.92 -18.47
C SER A 536 23.40 37.67 -17.11
N SER A 537 23.05 38.47 -16.11
CA SER A 537 23.54 38.31 -14.73
C SER A 537 23.13 36.97 -14.12
N ILE A 538 21.87 36.54 -14.30
CA ILE A 538 21.41 35.20 -13.88
C ILE A 538 22.22 34.11 -14.58
N LYS A 539 22.42 34.23 -15.90
CA LYS A 539 23.18 33.26 -16.69
C LYS A 539 24.62 33.15 -16.17
N GLN A 540 25.28 34.26 -15.91
CA GLN A 540 26.66 34.29 -15.43
C GLN A 540 26.80 33.71 -14.02
N CYS A 541 25.86 34.02 -13.11
CA CYS A 541 25.83 33.37 -11.80
C CYS A 541 25.60 31.86 -11.92
N PHE A 542 24.68 31.43 -12.79
CA PHE A 542 24.39 30.02 -13.00
C PHE A 542 25.56 29.25 -13.62
N LEU A 543 26.24 29.81 -14.62
CA LEU A 543 27.46 29.23 -15.18
C LEU A 543 28.56 29.14 -14.12
N GLY A 544 28.63 30.13 -13.24
CA GLY A 544 29.51 30.09 -12.08
C GLY A 544 29.24 28.92 -11.12
N LEU A 545 28.00 28.49 -10.94
CA LEU A 545 27.71 27.27 -10.17
C LEU A 545 28.40 26.03 -10.76
N LEU A 546 28.49 25.96 -12.09
CA LEU A 546 29.08 24.84 -12.82
C LEU A 546 30.61 24.95 -12.98
N GLY A 547 31.21 26.03 -12.49
CA GLY A 547 32.65 26.29 -12.58
C GLY A 547 33.09 27.04 -13.85
N ASP A 548 32.14 27.48 -14.68
CA ASP A 548 32.41 28.25 -15.89
C ASP A 548 32.27 29.76 -15.60
N PHE A 549 33.37 30.41 -15.27
CA PHE A 549 33.41 31.85 -14.94
C PHE A 549 34.19 32.62 -15.99
N ASP A 550 33.52 33.56 -16.65
CA ASP A 550 34.18 34.52 -17.54
C ASP A 550 34.70 35.71 -16.74
N LEU A 551 35.96 35.65 -16.28
CA LEU A 551 36.59 36.74 -15.51
C LEU A 551 36.62 38.06 -16.31
N ASP A 552 36.72 38.00 -17.64
CA ASP A 552 36.75 39.20 -18.48
C ASP A 552 35.43 39.95 -18.40
N TYR A 553 34.30 39.24 -18.21
CA TYR A 553 33.00 39.85 -17.99
C TYR A 553 32.96 40.68 -16.71
N TYR A 554 33.52 40.15 -15.61
CA TYR A 554 33.54 40.85 -14.30
C TYR A 554 34.53 42.01 -14.25
N ILE A 555 35.64 41.93 -15.00
CA ILE A 555 36.69 42.96 -15.06
C ILE A 555 36.27 44.14 -15.95
N LYS A 556 35.40 43.91 -16.95
CA LYS A 556 34.92 44.97 -17.87
C LYS A 556 33.85 45.89 -17.26
N GLY A 557 33.34 45.59 -16.07
CA GLY A 557 32.34 46.42 -15.39
C GLY A 557 32.90 47.77 -14.88
N GLU A 558 32.01 48.72 -14.56
CA GLU A 558 32.39 50.05 -14.04
C GLU A 558 33.21 49.97 -12.74
N TYR A 559 32.92 48.95 -11.91
CA TYR A 559 33.56 48.74 -10.61
C TYR A 559 34.24 47.37 -10.52
N PRO A 560 35.39 47.16 -11.21
CA PRO A 560 35.99 45.83 -11.38
C PRO A 560 36.43 45.21 -10.06
N LEU A 561 36.95 46.00 -9.13
CA LEU A 561 37.40 45.51 -7.83
C LEU A 561 36.24 44.91 -7.02
N THR A 562 35.11 45.63 -6.94
CA THR A 562 33.92 45.18 -6.22
C THR A 562 33.30 43.95 -6.86
N SER A 563 33.28 43.89 -8.20
CA SER A 563 32.75 42.76 -8.97
C SER A 563 33.53 41.48 -8.67
N VAL A 564 34.86 41.56 -8.68
CA VAL A 564 35.73 40.42 -8.41
C VAL A 564 35.64 39.96 -6.95
N ILE A 565 35.54 40.88 -5.98
CA ILE A 565 35.36 40.53 -4.57
C ILE A 565 34.02 39.81 -4.34
N LEU A 566 32.93 40.34 -4.90
CA LEU A 566 31.60 39.70 -4.82
C LEU A 566 31.58 38.34 -5.53
N LEU A 567 32.29 38.20 -6.65
CA LEU A 567 32.45 36.92 -7.35
C LEU A 567 33.18 35.90 -6.48
N ILE A 568 34.31 36.26 -5.88
CA ILE A 568 35.06 35.35 -4.99
C ILE A 568 34.18 34.94 -3.80
N PHE A 569 33.47 35.89 -3.20
CA PHE A 569 32.55 35.61 -2.11
C PHE A 569 31.43 34.66 -2.54
N TYR A 570 30.82 34.89 -3.70
CA TYR A 570 29.82 34.01 -4.29
C TYR A 570 30.34 32.58 -4.49
N ILE A 571 31.53 32.43 -5.08
CA ILE A 571 32.16 31.12 -5.35
C ILE A 571 32.41 30.36 -4.05
N VAL A 572 33.02 31.01 -3.06
CA VAL A 572 33.31 30.39 -1.76
C VAL A 572 32.02 29.98 -1.06
N LEU A 573 31.04 30.89 -0.99
CA LEU A 573 29.76 30.63 -0.35
C LEU A 573 29.01 29.47 -1.00
N ILE A 574 28.92 29.47 -2.33
CA ILE A 574 28.26 28.39 -3.08
C ILE A 574 29.01 27.07 -2.93
N THR A 575 30.33 27.07 -2.96
CA THR A 575 31.11 25.84 -2.80
C THR A 575 30.88 25.21 -1.43
N ILE A 576 30.84 26.04 -0.38
CA ILE A 576 30.51 25.60 0.98
C ILE A 576 29.07 25.07 1.06
N LEU A 577 28.10 25.81 0.51
CA LEU A 577 26.69 25.41 0.50
C LEU A 577 26.49 24.11 -0.29
N LEU A 578 27.11 23.99 -1.45
CA LEU A 578 27.10 22.80 -2.29
C LEU A 578 27.64 21.60 -1.52
N LEU A 579 28.88 21.69 -1.01
CA LEU A 579 29.51 20.56 -0.33
C LEU A 579 28.73 20.15 0.93
N ASN A 580 28.36 21.12 1.78
CA ASN A 580 27.74 20.80 3.07
C ASN A 580 26.32 20.23 2.91
N LEU A 581 25.51 20.77 2.01
CA LEU A 581 24.14 20.28 1.80
C LEU A 581 24.14 18.99 0.97
N LEU A 582 25.00 18.86 -0.05
CA LEU A 582 25.07 17.68 -0.90
C LEU A 582 25.54 16.45 -0.11
N ILE A 583 26.58 16.59 0.73
CA ILE A 583 27.09 15.48 1.55
C ILE A 583 26.03 15.01 2.54
N ALA A 584 25.36 15.94 3.23
CA ALA A 584 24.33 15.62 4.21
C ALA A 584 23.12 14.91 3.56
N MET A 585 22.59 15.46 2.47
CA MET A 585 21.40 14.89 1.82
C MET A 585 21.71 13.58 1.10
N MET A 586 22.78 13.54 0.29
CA MET A 586 23.11 12.33 -0.46
C MET A 586 23.54 11.18 0.44
N GLY A 587 24.21 11.45 1.57
CA GLY A 587 24.64 10.40 2.50
C GLY A 587 23.44 9.63 3.08
N ASP A 588 22.47 10.37 3.62
CA ASP A 588 21.30 9.78 4.28
C ASP A 588 20.35 9.12 3.29
N THR A 589 20.04 9.80 2.17
CA THR A 589 19.12 9.25 1.17
C THR A 589 19.76 8.09 0.41
N TYR A 590 21.06 8.10 0.14
CA TYR A 590 21.75 6.94 -0.45
C TYR A 590 21.65 5.73 0.48
N ALA A 591 21.88 5.90 1.78
CA ALA A 591 21.81 4.81 2.75
C ALA A 591 20.38 4.24 2.87
N GLU A 592 19.37 5.11 2.96
CA GLU A 592 17.96 4.71 3.06
C GLU A 592 17.46 4.04 1.77
N VAL A 593 17.73 4.67 0.63
CA VAL A 593 17.30 4.13 -0.67
C VAL A 593 18.04 2.82 -0.93
N LYS A 594 19.33 2.67 -0.62
CA LYS A 594 20.04 1.41 -0.80
C LYS A 594 19.43 0.25 -0.01
N ARG A 595 18.96 0.49 1.23
CA ARG A 595 18.27 -0.55 2.03
C ARG A 595 16.93 -0.98 1.40
N SER A 596 16.18 -0.03 0.85
CA SER A 596 14.85 -0.29 0.24
C SER A 596 14.89 -0.61 -1.26
N ALA A 597 16.01 -0.36 -1.95
CA ALA A 597 16.11 -0.41 -3.41
C ALA A 597 15.89 -1.81 -3.97
N LYS A 598 16.33 -2.86 -3.28
CA LYS A 598 16.11 -4.24 -3.74
C LYS A 598 14.62 -4.60 -3.72
N LYS A 599 13.92 -4.26 -2.63
CA LYS A 599 12.46 -4.44 -2.53
C LYS A 599 11.76 -3.62 -3.61
N LEU A 600 12.11 -2.34 -3.75
CA LEU A 600 11.50 -1.46 -4.73
C LEU A 600 11.76 -1.94 -6.18
N TRP A 601 12.94 -2.47 -6.47
CA TRP A 601 13.26 -3.08 -7.76
C TRP A 601 12.37 -4.28 -8.07
N HIS A 602 12.14 -5.17 -7.09
CA HIS A 602 11.18 -6.28 -7.24
C HIS A 602 9.76 -5.77 -7.48
N LEU A 603 9.34 -4.69 -6.80
CA LEU A 603 8.03 -4.05 -7.01
C LEU A 603 7.90 -3.49 -8.43
N GLU A 604 8.92 -2.82 -8.96
CA GLU A 604 8.92 -2.31 -10.34
C GLU A 604 8.89 -3.44 -11.36
N ARG A 605 9.64 -4.52 -11.14
CA ARG A 605 9.56 -5.72 -11.99
C ARG A 605 8.17 -6.35 -11.97
N ALA A 606 7.54 -6.42 -10.81
CA ALA A 606 6.16 -6.89 -10.68
C ALA A 606 5.18 -6.00 -11.46
N ARG A 607 5.34 -4.68 -11.34
CA ARG A 607 4.52 -3.68 -12.03
C ARG A 607 4.63 -3.78 -13.55
N ILE A 608 5.85 -3.95 -14.08
CA ILE A 608 6.07 -4.15 -15.52
C ILE A 608 5.49 -5.49 -16.00
N ALA A 609 5.72 -6.58 -15.25
CA ALA A 609 5.14 -7.87 -15.57
C ALA A 609 3.61 -7.82 -15.60
N PHE A 610 3.01 -7.12 -14.64
CA PHE A 610 1.57 -6.89 -14.56
C PHE A 610 1.03 -6.06 -15.74
N ARG A 611 1.72 -5.00 -16.17
CA ARG A 611 1.34 -4.22 -17.37
C ARG A 611 1.35 -5.10 -18.62
N ILE A 612 2.39 -5.90 -18.81
CA ILE A 612 2.51 -6.84 -19.94
C ILE A 612 1.40 -7.90 -19.88
N GLU A 613 1.16 -8.46 -18.70
CA GLU A 613 0.08 -9.44 -18.49
C GLU A 613 -1.28 -8.85 -18.84
N ASN A 614 -1.47 -7.55 -18.55
CA ASN A 614 -2.71 -6.85 -18.83
C ASN A 614 -2.92 -6.47 -20.30
N SER A 615 -1.84 -6.19 -21.03
CA SER A 615 -1.89 -5.92 -22.47
C SER A 615 -2.12 -7.17 -23.30
N LEU A 616 -1.82 -8.36 -22.78
CA LEU A 616 -2.02 -9.63 -23.49
C LEU A 616 -3.51 -10.05 -23.59
N PRO A 617 -3.97 -10.51 -24.78
CA PRO A 617 -5.30 -11.09 -24.94
C PRO A 617 -5.45 -12.43 -24.19
N ARG A 618 -6.70 -12.78 -23.85
CA ARG A 618 -7.04 -13.94 -22.98
C ARG A 618 -6.44 -15.27 -23.46
N SER A 619 -6.44 -15.53 -24.77
CA SER A 619 -5.91 -16.76 -25.37
C SER A 619 -4.39 -16.91 -25.19
N LYS A 620 -3.62 -15.86 -25.49
CA LYS A 620 -2.16 -15.84 -25.32
C LYS A 620 -1.76 -15.92 -23.85
N ARG A 621 -2.60 -15.37 -22.97
CA ARG A 621 -2.42 -15.42 -21.52
C ARG A 621 -2.51 -16.87 -21.00
N LEU A 622 -3.58 -17.58 -21.34
CA LEU A 622 -3.78 -18.99 -20.99
C LEU A 622 -2.61 -19.90 -21.42
N PHE A 623 -2.09 -19.72 -22.64
CA PHE A 623 -0.99 -20.51 -23.15
C PHE A 623 0.32 -20.30 -22.37
N ARG A 624 0.66 -19.04 -22.07
CA ARG A 624 1.92 -18.70 -21.39
C ARG A 624 1.90 -19.05 -19.90
N PHE A 625 0.71 -19.14 -19.30
CA PHE A 625 0.54 -19.49 -17.89
C PHE A 625 0.86 -20.95 -17.57
N LYS A 626 0.62 -21.89 -18.49
CA LYS A 626 0.97 -23.32 -18.29
C LYS A 626 2.47 -23.58 -18.00
N LYS A 627 3.34 -22.57 -18.15
CA LYS A 627 4.79 -22.71 -17.99
C LYS A 627 5.30 -22.55 -16.55
N TYR A 628 4.54 -21.93 -15.63
CA TYR A 628 5.06 -21.62 -14.28
C TYR A 628 4.29 -22.24 -13.12
N TRP A 629 3.16 -22.91 -13.37
CA TRP A 629 2.34 -23.53 -12.34
C TRP A 629 1.93 -24.95 -12.73
N VAL A 630 1.66 -25.78 -11.73
CA VAL A 630 1.32 -27.20 -11.85
C VAL A 630 -0.09 -27.43 -11.28
N ASN A 631 -0.83 -28.34 -11.92
CA ASN A 631 -2.12 -28.82 -11.46
C ASN A 631 -1.93 -30.09 -10.62
N ILE A 632 -2.50 -30.12 -9.42
CA ILE A 632 -2.54 -31.33 -8.60
C ILE A 632 -3.94 -31.95 -8.73
N LYS A 633 -4.03 -33.08 -9.43
CA LYS A 633 -5.29 -33.78 -9.76
C LYS A 633 -5.97 -34.49 -8.57
N ARG A 634 -5.48 -34.36 -7.33
CA ARG A 634 -5.85 -35.28 -6.23
C ARG A 634 -7.09 -34.90 -5.39
N GLU A 635 -7.72 -33.76 -5.58
CA GLU A 635 -8.97 -33.44 -4.86
C GLU A 635 -10.18 -33.71 -5.78
N ARG A 636 -10.86 -34.85 -5.58
CA ARG A 636 -12.04 -35.30 -6.35
C ARG A 636 -13.26 -34.35 -6.25
N GLU A 637 -13.20 -33.33 -5.40
CA GLU A 637 -14.35 -32.46 -5.07
C GLU A 637 -14.17 -31.00 -5.45
N HIS A 638 -12.94 -30.55 -5.74
CA HIS A 638 -12.62 -29.15 -5.94
C HIS A 638 -11.95 -28.99 -7.31
N GLY A 639 -12.36 -27.99 -8.08
CA GLY A 639 -11.77 -27.70 -9.39
C GLY A 639 -10.24 -27.55 -9.32
N PRO A 640 -9.53 -27.67 -10.44
CA PRO A 640 -8.06 -27.69 -10.48
C PRO A 640 -7.44 -26.45 -9.79
N GLU A 641 -6.94 -26.63 -8.56
CA GLU A 641 -6.18 -25.61 -7.85
C GLU A 641 -4.77 -25.48 -8.45
N ARG A 642 -4.31 -24.24 -8.63
CA ARG A 642 -3.04 -23.92 -9.29
C ARG A 642 -1.95 -23.75 -8.25
N TYR A 643 -0.86 -24.49 -8.39
CA TYR A 643 0.28 -24.43 -7.46
C TYR A 643 1.56 -23.99 -8.15
N MET A 644 2.35 -23.19 -7.43
CA MET A 644 3.71 -22.82 -7.81
C MET A 644 4.72 -23.62 -6.99
N GLN A 645 5.59 -24.35 -7.67
CA GLN A 645 6.69 -25.08 -7.02
C GLN A 645 7.87 -24.14 -6.70
N VAL A 646 8.24 -23.98 -5.44
CA VAL A 646 9.41 -23.21 -5.03
C VAL A 646 10.36 -24.15 -4.32
N VAL A 647 11.62 -24.17 -4.78
CA VAL A 647 12.67 -24.92 -4.10
C VAL A 647 13.29 -23.99 -3.06
N GLU A 648 13.07 -24.31 -1.80
CA GLU A 648 13.54 -23.60 -0.61
C GLU A 648 14.78 -24.35 -0.06
N LYS A 649 15.79 -23.61 0.38
CA LYS A 649 16.90 -24.16 1.16
C LYS A 649 16.60 -23.90 2.64
N VAL A 650 16.45 -24.96 3.40
CA VAL A 650 16.32 -24.93 4.86
C VAL A 650 17.71 -24.73 5.46
N ASN A 651 17.87 -23.74 6.34
CA ASN A 651 19.12 -23.52 7.05
C ASN A 651 19.40 -24.69 8.00
N ASN A 652 20.64 -25.19 8.03
CA ASN A 652 21.06 -26.38 8.81
C ASN A 652 20.69 -26.35 10.31
N LYS A 653 20.42 -25.17 10.90
CA LYS A 653 19.99 -25.04 12.30
C LYS A 653 18.64 -25.70 12.61
N GLN A 654 17.73 -25.83 11.63
CA GLN A 654 16.46 -26.52 11.84
C GLN A 654 16.59 -28.06 11.85
N PHE A 655 17.64 -28.60 11.22
CA PHE A 655 17.90 -30.06 11.23
C PHE A 655 18.47 -30.52 12.58
N GLN A 656 19.26 -29.68 13.26
CA GLN A 656 19.82 -30.02 14.58
C GLN A 656 18.72 -30.19 15.64
N LEU A 657 17.66 -29.38 15.60
CA LEU A 657 16.53 -29.48 16.54
C LEU A 657 15.72 -30.78 16.35
N THR A 658 15.57 -31.26 15.12
CA THR A 658 14.87 -32.53 14.85
C THR A 658 15.71 -33.77 15.21
N ASP A 659 17.03 -33.65 15.19
CA ASP A 659 17.92 -34.74 15.63
C ASP A 659 18.06 -34.76 17.17
N ASP A 660 17.93 -33.62 17.85
CA ASP A 660 17.92 -33.55 19.32
C ASP A 660 16.58 -34.09 19.91
N GLU A 661 15.43 -33.80 19.29
CA GLU A 661 14.13 -34.38 19.71
C GLU A 661 14.01 -35.89 19.41
N ALA A 662 14.79 -36.43 18.48
CA ALA A 662 14.80 -37.85 18.17
C ALA A 662 15.77 -38.68 19.05
N ASN A 663 16.57 -38.02 19.90
CA ASN A 663 17.51 -38.67 20.82
C ASN A 663 17.04 -38.70 22.29
N ASP A 664 15.87 -38.13 22.59
CA ASP A 664 15.27 -38.11 23.93
C ASP A 664 14.11 -39.12 24.13
N ASP A 665 13.89 -40.06 23.19
CA ASP A 665 12.98 -41.21 23.31
C ASP A 665 13.72 -42.56 23.49
#